data_AF-A0A642UPT1-F1
#
_entry.id   AF-A0A642UPT1-F1
#
_cell.length_a   1.000
_cell.length_b   1.000
_cell.length_c   1.000
_cell.angle_alpha   90.00
_cell.angle_beta   90.00
_cell.angle_gamma   90.00
#
_symmetry.space_group_name_H-M   'P 1'
#
loop_
_entity.id
_entity.type
_entity.pdbx_description
1 polymer ?
#
loop_
_entity_poly.entity_id
_entity_poly.type
_entity_poly.pdbx_seq_one_letter_code
_entity_poly.pdbx_strand_id
1 'polypeptide(L)'
;MTHSPMGDAPADKRFRRSNDDAIDNHAQTQEGAPLETPTTEKAPPPPPFAKLEDLPLELHQIIVSQIDDASVCRLYAAYSERCFEGMEKSIKAVIEDRLKKITVYVSPEKSAKCDTTIIDFETLALLPPWCDVHIKTSVVFWELVKIYLWQLEFASLMFASVSITIYGGQFERSSVNFEGLEGNVVAVHLVDLYNINTSDIPKSTLKLSFTRCSLNDVVDLTHLSKLTHVYYQAPKQILNVLPRLELRLLRSVNSLSVHNIDARISLPLPKLRHYTGSFSVNIPWNTLKTVVVDHIPNGTRCYSLEEVTITEWRTETNFKTISCPNLRCVTLTPVPHFLDAPQTRITDVFTHDQLKRLKTFKGNHVFLDDLTSLEQVEVLYVIYDHTLTEDTPLSPHLVELKIISNSPVEGIPGQLTAFEYVGQYFEFRDISITSTTLKRLSLERAGKSTVNCPHLEELALKYIEGFVDLNTSKVRSLSLEHAEVSFKEFPSLRQLYVNGGYDGLEPAFESWAFELSVGMEKNQHLESVTLEGVLLGGVSIKADNVSLIGCLFAGVPFIEARSVQFITTKKGKGAKLRVRDDSINDSINCEELTCNVIRQVPRTVEKVSSHWHKLDHCYLFYDCNKLTSCFIECANSVSCQPETPFVIPTSVVQLVFPDLKFRFEGSDISQAPAKLEFYHRVIKDAPINPPPNEIVNEFVQIGPNTWCRPDTLQLRGPFSV
;
A
#
# COMPACT_ATOMS: atom_id res chain seq x y z
N MET A 1 -58.42 -22.89 -0.02
CA MET A 1 -59.23 -23.59 -1.04
C MET A 1 -58.88 -22.98 -2.39
N THR A 2 -58.04 -23.66 -3.17
CA THR A 2 -58.08 -23.78 -4.64
C THR A 2 -56.83 -24.53 -5.08
N HIS A 3 -57.04 -25.49 -5.96
CA HIS A 3 -56.12 -26.53 -6.43
C HIS A 3 -55.01 -26.00 -7.34
N SER A 4 -53.81 -26.56 -7.22
CA SER A 4 -52.78 -26.56 -8.28
C SER A 4 -52.58 -27.99 -8.77
N PRO A 5 -52.54 -28.24 -10.10
CA PRO A 5 -52.41 -29.58 -10.64
C PRO A 5 -50.94 -30.03 -10.72
N MET A 6 -50.73 -31.30 -10.43
CA MET A 6 -49.52 -32.06 -10.72
C MET A 6 -49.33 -32.15 -12.24
N GLY A 7 -48.11 -31.86 -12.69
CA GLY A 7 -47.65 -32.12 -14.04
C GLY A 7 -46.45 -33.06 -13.98
N ASP A 8 -46.67 -34.30 -14.42
CA ASP A 8 -45.65 -35.33 -14.63
C ASP A 8 -44.68 -34.93 -15.76
N ALA A 9 -43.40 -35.25 -15.60
CA ALA A 9 -42.44 -35.34 -16.70
C ALA A 9 -41.48 -36.52 -16.50
N PRO A 10 -41.04 -37.19 -17.58
CA PRO A 10 -40.73 -38.62 -17.57
C PRO A 10 -39.25 -38.96 -17.40
N ALA A 11 -39.04 -40.24 -17.12
CA ALA A 11 -37.79 -40.94 -16.96
C ALA A 11 -36.98 -41.15 -18.25
N ASP A 12 -35.70 -41.47 -18.00
CA ASP A 12 -34.75 -42.24 -18.82
C ASP A 12 -34.14 -41.61 -20.08
N LYS A 13 -32.81 -41.40 -19.99
CA LYS A 13 -31.85 -42.11 -20.85
C LYS A 13 -30.43 -42.05 -20.27
N ARG A 14 -29.98 -43.18 -19.73
CA ARG A 14 -28.58 -43.50 -19.41
C ARG A 14 -27.77 -43.56 -20.70
N PHE A 15 -26.69 -42.80 -20.80
CA PHE A 15 -25.62 -43.04 -21.77
C PHE A 15 -24.41 -43.62 -21.04
N ARG A 16 -24.21 -44.93 -21.20
CA ARG A 16 -22.92 -45.60 -20.99
C ARG A 16 -22.05 -45.32 -22.22
N ARG A 17 -20.79 -44.91 -22.02
CA ARG A 17 -19.71 -45.08 -23.00
C ARG A 17 -18.58 -45.86 -22.33
N SER A 18 -18.49 -47.11 -22.72
CA SER A 18 -17.30 -47.97 -22.71
C SER A 18 -16.73 -48.00 -24.13
N ASN A 19 -15.43 -48.31 -24.24
CA ASN A 19 -14.58 -48.66 -25.40
C ASN A 19 -13.24 -47.91 -25.13
N ASP A 20 -12.17 -48.50 -24.63
CA ASP A 20 -11.52 -49.78 -24.99
C ASP A 20 -11.45 -49.97 -26.51
N ASP A 21 -10.31 -49.56 -27.09
CA ASP A 21 -9.72 -50.19 -28.26
C ASP A 21 -8.21 -49.94 -28.25
N ALA A 22 -7.49 -51.03 -27.98
CA ALA A 22 -6.05 -51.17 -28.12
C ALA A 22 -5.69 -51.26 -29.61
N ILE A 23 -4.66 -50.51 -30.03
CA ILE A 23 -4.08 -50.65 -31.37
C ILE A 23 -2.81 -51.48 -31.24
N ASP A 24 -2.94 -52.75 -31.60
CA ASP A 24 -1.87 -53.61 -32.09
C ASP A 24 -1.24 -52.99 -33.34
N ASN A 25 0.08 -52.88 -33.38
CA ASN A 25 0.81 -52.71 -34.63
C ASN A 25 1.95 -53.73 -34.70
N HIS A 26 1.79 -54.61 -35.69
CA HIS A 26 2.70 -55.65 -36.12
C HIS A 26 4.11 -55.10 -36.43
N ALA A 27 5.11 -55.68 -35.78
CA ALA A 27 6.49 -55.62 -36.20
C ALA A 27 6.70 -56.57 -37.41
N GLN A 28 7.10 -56.01 -38.55
CA GLN A 28 7.70 -56.75 -39.65
C GLN A 28 9.23 -56.59 -39.59
N THR A 29 9.88 -57.74 -39.48
CA THR A 29 11.32 -57.95 -39.56
C THR A 29 11.79 -57.71 -41.00
N GLN A 30 12.72 -56.78 -41.22
CA GLN A 30 13.56 -56.75 -42.41
C GLN A 30 15.02 -56.72 -42.02
N GLU A 31 15.76 -57.63 -42.66
CA GLU A 31 17.18 -57.90 -42.51
C GLU A 31 18.05 -56.78 -43.12
N GLY A 32 19.15 -56.47 -42.41
CA GLY A 32 20.49 -56.44 -42.99
C GLY A 32 20.89 -55.26 -43.90
N ALA A 33 21.55 -54.26 -43.31
CA ALA A 33 22.65 -53.52 -43.96
C ALA A 33 23.66 -53.05 -42.88
N PRO A 34 24.97 -53.06 -43.15
CA PRO A 34 26.01 -52.86 -42.14
C PRO A 34 26.09 -51.41 -41.66
N LEU A 35 26.26 -51.28 -40.34
CA LEU A 35 26.51 -50.05 -39.60
C LEU A 35 27.80 -49.38 -40.10
N GLU A 36 27.68 -48.28 -40.83
CA GLU A 36 28.76 -47.29 -40.92
C GLU A 36 28.76 -46.49 -39.61
N THR A 37 29.88 -46.54 -38.91
CA THR A 37 30.14 -45.73 -37.72
C THR A 37 29.94 -44.25 -38.02
N PRO A 38 29.04 -43.54 -37.32
CA PRO A 38 28.94 -42.10 -37.46
C PRO A 38 30.23 -41.50 -36.89
N THR A 39 30.99 -40.88 -37.79
CA THR A 39 32.10 -40.00 -37.42
C THR A 39 31.51 -38.96 -36.47
N THR A 40 32.01 -38.94 -35.24
CA THR A 40 31.65 -37.96 -34.22
C THR A 40 32.20 -36.60 -34.68
N GLU A 41 31.45 -35.94 -35.54
CA GLU A 41 31.65 -34.54 -35.87
C GLU A 41 31.36 -33.77 -34.58
N LYS A 42 32.43 -33.34 -33.90
CA LYS A 42 32.35 -32.50 -32.70
C LYS A 42 31.41 -31.35 -33.01
N ALA A 43 30.29 -31.29 -32.30
CA ALA A 43 29.43 -30.11 -32.32
C ALA A 43 30.31 -28.87 -32.15
N PRO A 44 30.15 -27.84 -33.01
CA PRO A 44 30.90 -26.60 -32.86
C PRO A 44 30.69 -26.09 -31.43
N PRO A 45 31.74 -25.59 -30.76
CA PRO A 45 31.58 -25.03 -29.43
C PRO A 45 30.43 -24.01 -29.47
N PRO A 46 29.54 -24.00 -28.46
CA PRO A 46 28.48 -22.99 -28.40
C PRO A 46 29.12 -21.61 -28.59
N PRO A 47 28.49 -20.72 -29.38
CA PRO A 47 29.03 -19.39 -29.59
C PRO A 47 29.33 -18.77 -28.22
N PRO A 48 30.50 -18.12 -28.04
CA PRO A 48 30.84 -17.50 -26.78
C PRO A 48 29.69 -16.58 -26.38
N PHE A 49 29.18 -16.72 -25.15
CA PHE A 49 28.14 -15.84 -24.63
C PHE A 49 28.57 -14.40 -24.86
N ALA A 50 27.75 -13.62 -25.57
CA ALA A 50 27.99 -12.20 -25.75
C ALA A 50 28.13 -11.57 -24.37
N LYS A 51 29.20 -10.81 -24.15
CA LYS A 51 29.37 -10.14 -22.86
C LYS A 51 28.36 -8.99 -22.80
N LEU A 52 27.96 -8.59 -21.59
CA LEU A 52 27.04 -7.48 -21.41
C LEU A 52 27.56 -6.22 -22.09
N GLU A 53 28.88 -6.03 -22.09
CA GLU A 53 29.58 -4.92 -22.72
C GLU A 53 29.48 -4.91 -24.25
N ASP A 54 29.20 -6.06 -24.89
CA ASP A 54 29.13 -6.20 -26.35
C ASP A 54 27.70 -5.99 -26.90
N LEU A 55 26.71 -5.76 -26.02
CA LEU A 55 25.33 -5.56 -26.43
C LEU A 55 25.13 -4.16 -27.05
N PRO A 56 24.22 -4.01 -28.03
CA PRO A 56 23.80 -2.71 -28.54
C PRO A 56 23.28 -1.78 -27.43
N LEU A 57 23.48 -0.47 -27.61
CA LEU A 57 23.07 0.57 -26.67
C LEU A 57 21.58 0.48 -26.29
N GLU A 58 20.72 0.12 -27.24
CA GLU A 58 19.28 -0.04 -27.02
C GLU A 58 18.99 -1.16 -26.01
N LEU A 59 19.76 -2.25 -26.05
CA LEU A 59 19.64 -3.33 -25.08
C LEU A 59 20.17 -2.90 -23.71
N HIS A 60 21.25 -2.12 -23.63
CA HIS A 60 21.68 -1.53 -22.35
C HIS A 60 20.60 -0.66 -21.73
N GLN A 61 19.94 0.19 -22.53
CA GLN A 61 18.85 1.04 -22.08
C GLN A 61 17.67 0.21 -21.56
N ILE A 62 17.28 -0.84 -22.29
CA ILE A 62 16.22 -1.76 -21.86
C ILE A 62 16.63 -2.43 -20.55
N ILE A 63 17.82 -3.04 -20.49
CA ILE A 63 18.30 -3.75 -19.30
C ILE A 63 18.32 -2.82 -18.08
N VAL A 64 18.96 -1.65 -18.18
CA VAL A 64 19.04 -0.68 -17.08
C VAL A 64 17.65 -0.15 -16.68
N SER A 65 16.71 -0.04 -17.62
CA SER A 65 15.34 0.37 -17.31
C SER A 65 14.52 -0.66 -16.54
N GLN A 66 14.91 -1.95 -16.60
CA GLN A 66 14.23 -3.05 -15.91
C GLN A 66 14.83 -3.36 -14.53
N ILE A 67 16.00 -2.80 -14.21
CA ILE A 67 16.69 -3.03 -12.95
C ILE A 67 16.22 -1.99 -11.92
N ASP A 68 16.07 -2.41 -10.66
CA ASP A 68 15.72 -1.50 -9.56
C ASP A 68 16.85 -0.49 -9.27
N ASP A 69 16.48 0.67 -8.74
CA ASP A 69 17.38 1.80 -8.54
C ASP A 69 18.61 1.47 -7.66
N ALA A 70 18.45 0.60 -6.66
CA ALA A 70 19.55 0.19 -5.79
C ALA A 70 20.51 -0.76 -6.50
N SER A 71 20.00 -1.67 -7.32
CA SER A 71 20.81 -2.53 -8.19
C SER A 71 21.54 -1.73 -9.27
N VAL A 72 20.93 -0.66 -9.82
CA VAL A 72 21.63 0.29 -10.72
C VAL A 72 22.82 0.95 -10.00
N CYS A 73 22.64 1.36 -8.74
CA CYS A 73 23.73 1.92 -7.92
C CYS A 73 24.86 0.91 -7.67
N ARG A 74 24.51 -0.34 -7.30
CA ARG A 74 25.48 -1.42 -7.08
C ARG A 74 26.22 -1.78 -8.35
N LEU A 75 25.53 -1.77 -9.50
CA LEU A 75 26.14 -2.00 -10.80
C LEU A 75 27.18 -0.90 -11.10
N TYR A 76 26.82 0.38 -10.90
CA TYR A 76 27.76 1.48 -11.05
C TYR A 76 28.97 1.33 -10.12
N ALA A 77 28.74 1.02 -8.85
CA ALA A 77 29.80 0.83 -7.84
C ALA A 77 30.74 -0.32 -8.21
N ALA A 78 30.20 -1.48 -8.61
CA ALA A 78 31.00 -2.63 -9.04
C ALA A 78 31.88 -2.31 -10.26
N TYR A 79 31.41 -1.43 -11.15
CA TYR A 79 32.21 -0.94 -12.28
C TYR A 79 33.21 0.14 -11.90
N SER A 80 33.01 0.86 -10.80
CA SER A 80 33.98 1.86 -10.31
C SER A 80 35.25 1.23 -9.73
N GLU A 81 35.14 0.06 -9.09
CA GLU A 81 36.27 -0.64 -8.46
C GLU A 81 37.18 -1.34 -9.47
N ARG A 82 36.61 -1.83 -10.58
CA ARG A 82 37.36 -2.47 -11.67
C ARG A 82 37.74 -1.40 -12.67
N CYS A 83 38.98 -0.90 -12.60
CA CYS A 83 39.54 0.11 -13.51
C CYS A 83 38.91 0.04 -14.91
N PHE A 84 38.25 1.12 -15.32
CA PHE A 84 37.44 1.32 -16.54
C PHE A 84 38.16 1.04 -17.89
N GLU A 85 39.33 0.40 -17.91
CA GLU A 85 40.22 0.32 -19.08
C GLU A 85 39.71 -0.54 -20.24
N GLY A 86 38.52 -1.12 -20.16
CA GLY A 86 37.95 -1.92 -21.26
C GLY A 86 36.44 -1.82 -21.45
N MET A 87 35.74 -0.98 -20.68
CA MET A 87 34.30 -0.85 -20.82
C MET A 87 33.96 0.13 -21.94
N GLU A 88 33.09 -0.30 -22.85
CA GLU A 88 32.54 0.60 -23.86
C GLU A 88 31.80 1.76 -23.16
N LYS A 89 32.13 3.01 -23.53
CA LYS A 89 31.57 4.23 -22.93
C LYS A 89 30.03 4.28 -22.94
N SER A 90 29.38 3.43 -23.73
CA SER A 90 27.95 3.29 -23.98
C SER A 90 27.16 2.94 -22.72
N ILE A 91 27.41 1.79 -22.09
CA ILE A 91 26.64 1.32 -20.92
C ILE A 91 26.82 2.20 -19.69
N LYS A 92 28.03 2.70 -19.43
CA LYS A 92 28.29 3.66 -18.34
C LYS A 92 27.42 4.91 -18.52
N ALA A 93 27.35 5.45 -19.74
CA ALA A 93 26.54 6.64 -20.02
C ALA A 93 25.04 6.38 -19.79
N VAL A 94 24.55 5.17 -20.09
CA VAL A 94 23.16 4.78 -19.79
C VAL A 94 22.90 4.72 -18.29
N ILE A 95 23.80 4.09 -17.52
CA ILE A 95 23.70 4.02 -16.06
C ILE A 95 23.74 5.43 -15.44
N GLU A 96 24.64 6.29 -15.92
CA GLU A 96 24.74 7.67 -15.45
C GLU A 96 23.48 8.49 -15.78
N ASP A 97 22.92 8.36 -16.98
CA ASP A 97 21.67 9.02 -17.35
C ASP A 97 20.50 8.56 -16.45
N ARG A 98 20.45 7.27 -16.11
CA ARG A 98 19.47 6.73 -15.16
C ARG A 98 19.67 7.32 -13.77
N LEU A 99 20.90 7.31 -13.24
CA LEU A 99 21.22 7.82 -11.91
C LEU A 99 20.86 9.31 -11.74
N LYS A 100 20.95 10.13 -12.80
CA LYS A 100 20.56 11.56 -12.76
C LYS A 100 19.07 11.79 -12.54
N LYS A 101 18.24 10.78 -12.81
CA LYS A 101 16.76 10.87 -12.78
C LYS A 101 16.16 10.25 -11.52
N ILE A 102 16.97 9.59 -10.69
CA ILE A 102 16.50 8.86 -9.52
C ILE A 102 17.06 9.45 -8.23
N THR A 103 16.37 9.20 -7.12
CA THR A 103 16.83 9.50 -5.78
C THR A 103 17.39 8.22 -5.15
N VAL A 104 18.65 8.24 -4.75
CA VAL A 104 19.35 7.08 -4.19
C VAL A 104 19.05 6.96 -2.70
N TYR A 105 18.37 5.90 -2.28
CA TYR A 105 18.08 5.66 -0.87
C TYR A 105 19.24 4.96 -0.16
N VAL A 106 19.69 5.55 0.95
CA VAL A 106 20.84 5.06 1.72
C VAL A 106 20.44 4.87 3.18
N SER A 107 20.92 3.81 3.81
CA SER A 107 20.72 3.60 5.24
C SER A 107 21.90 2.86 5.86
N PRO A 108 22.32 3.20 7.10
CA PRO A 108 23.26 2.36 7.84
C PRO A 108 22.59 1.05 8.28
N GLU A 109 21.26 0.97 8.21
CA GLU A 109 20.43 -0.15 8.68
C GLU A 109 20.25 -1.25 7.63
N LYS A 110 20.88 -1.13 6.46
CA LYS A 110 20.74 -2.08 5.34
C LYS A 110 21.02 -3.53 5.76
N SER A 111 21.80 -3.75 6.82
CA SER A 111 22.03 -5.09 7.38
C SER A 111 20.86 -5.67 8.19
N ALA A 112 19.91 -4.86 8.67
CA ALA A 112 18.88 -5.30 9.61
C ALA A 112 17.52 -5.62 8.97
N LYS A 113 17.17 -5.04 7.81
CA LYS A 113 15.81 -5.14 7.23
C LYS A 113 15.72 -5.78 5.84
N CYS A 114 16.83 -6.21 5.23
CA CYS A 114 16.86 -6.79 3.87
C CYS A 114 16.09 -5.97 2.82
N ASP A 115 15.97 -4.65 3.01
CA ASP A 115 15.33 -3.77 2.04
C ASP A 115 16.28 -3.63 0.83
N THR A 116 15.99 -4.41 -0.21
CA THR A 116 16.80 -4.45 -1.43
C THR A 116 16.77 -3.13 -2.18
N THR A 117 15.83 -2.21 -1.87
CA THR A 117 15.69 -0.88 -2.48
C THR A 117 16.62 0.17 -1.88
N ILE A 118 17.40 -0.19 -0.85
CA ILE A 118 18.32 0.71 -0.14
C ILE A 118 19.78 0.25 -0.34
N ILE A 119 20.71 1.19 -0.47
CA ILE A 119 22.16 0.93 -0.51
C ILE A 119 22.86 1.32 0.81
N ASP A 120 24.06 0.79 1.03
CA ASP A 120 24.90 1.12 2.19
C ASP A 120 25.80 2.31 1.86
N PHE A 121 26.47 2.83 2.89
CA PHE A 121 27.40 3.95 2.74
C PHE A 121 28.66 3.59 1.95
N GLU A 122 29.07 2.32 1.92
CA GLU A 122 30.19 1.84 1.10
C GLU A 122 29.85 1.95 -0.39
N THR A 123 28.67 1.50 -0.79
CA THR A 123 28.15 1.67 -2.15
C THR A 123 28.01 3.16 -2.49
N LEU A 124 27.48 3.98 -1.55
CA LEU A 124 27.33 5.42 -1.75
C LEU A 124 28.68 6.11 -2.02
N ALA A 125 29.75 5.69 -1.34
CA ALA A 125 31.10 6.25 -1.51
C ALA A 125 31.64 6.14 -2.94
N LEU A 126 31.11 5.17 -3.70
CA LEU A 126 31.50 4.87 -5.07
C LEU A 126 30.60 5.54 -6.11
N LEU A 127 29.51 6.20 -5.70
CA LEU A 127 28.56 6.83 -6.61
C LEU A 127 29.02 8.23 -7.06
N PRO A 128 28.52 8.70 -8.22
CA PRO A 128 28.82 10.04 -8.69
C PRO A 128 28.33 11.12 -7.73
N PRO A 129 29.09 12.23 -7.61
CA PRO A 129 28.69 13.39 -6.81
C PRO A 129 27.33 13.98 -7.24
N TRP A 130 26.97 14.02 -8.52
CA TRP A 130 25.71 14.66 -8.92
C TRP A 130 24.43 13.88 -8.58
N CYS A 131 24.52 12.72 -7.91
CA CYS A 131 23.36 11.95 -7.48
C CYS A 131 22.54 12.72 -6.41
N ASP A 132 21.22 12.59 -6.48
CA ASP A 132 20.32 12.99 -5.41
C ASP A 132 20.24 11.85 -4.38
N VAL A 133 20.57 12.14 -3.13
CA VAL A 133 20.72 11.11 -2.08
C VAL A 133 19.68 11.33 -0.99
N HIS A 134 18.95 10.27 -0.63
CA HIS A 134 18.01 10.26 0.48
C HIS A 134 18.47 9.28 1.56
N ILE A 135 18.92 9.83 2.69
CA ILE A 135 19.39 9.05 3.83
C ILE A 135 18.23 8.76 4.77
N LYS A 136 17.97 7.49 5.05
CA LYS A 136 16.99 7.02 6.05
C LYS A 136 17.73 6.38 7.21
N THR A 137 17.47 6.84 8.43
CA THR A 137 18.18 6.33 9.62
C THR A 137 17.35 6.50 10.87
N SER A 138 17.44 5.58 11.82
CA SER A 138 16.96 5.81 13.18
C SER A 138 17.94 6.67 13.96
N VAL A 139 17.43 7.32 15.00
CA VAL A 139 18.24 8.17 15.90
C VAL A 139 19.40 7.40 16.54
N VAL A 140 19.26 6.09 16.75
CA VAL A 140 20.31 5.21 17.29
C VAL A 140 21.55 5.16 16.39
N PHE A 141 21.37 5.18 15.07
CA PHE A 141 22.48 5.14 14.11
C PHE A 141 22.91 6.53 13.62
N TRP A 142 22.32 7.60 14.15
CA TRP A 142 22.56 8.95 13.64
C TRP A 142 24.03 9.39 13.75
N GLU A 143 24.69 9.09 14.88
CA GLU A 143 26.12 9.40 15.05
C GLU A 143 26.99 8.66 14.03
N LEU A 144 26.66 7.40 13.72
CA LEU A 144 27.36 6.62 12.71
C LEU A 144 27.17 7.22 11.31
N VAL A 145 25.95 7.66 10.98
CA VAL A 145 25.67 8.37 9.72
C VAL A 145 26.49 9.64 9.62
N LYS A 146 26.60 10.43 10.70
CA LYS A 146 27.46 11.63 10.69
C LYS A 146 28.92 11.31 10.43
N ILE A 147 29.45 10.24 11.02
CA ILE A 147 30.82 9.79 10.76
C ILE A 147 31.00 9.43 9.28
N TYR A 148 30.07 8.65 8.69
CA TYR A 148 30.13 8.32 7.26
C TYR A 148 30.04 9.55 6.38
N LEU A 149 29.10 10.45 6.66
CA LEU A 149 28.98 11.71 5.91
C LEU A 149 30.27 12.52 5.99
N TRP A 150 30.87 12.63 7.17
CA TRP A 150 32.14 13.32 7.34
C TRP A 150 33.28 12.65 6.56
N GLN A 151 33.38 11.32 6.61
CA GLN A 151 34.38 10.54 5.86
C GLN A 151 34.24 10.67 4.34
N LEU A 152 33.02 10.85 3.84
CA LEU A 152 32.74 11.10 2.42
C LEU A 152 33.14 12.52 1.96
N GLU A 153 33.90 13.26 2.76
CA GLU A 153 34.30 14.65 2.54
C GLU A 153 33.10 15.58 2.25
N PHE A 154 31.98 15.40 2.95
CA PHE A 154 30.78 16.24 2.77
C PHE A 154 31.01 17.75 2.94
N ALA A 155 32.10 18.13 3.60
CA ALA A 155 32.49 19.51 3.82
C ALA A 155 32.78 20.27 2.50
N SER A 156 32.85 19.60 1.34
CA SER A 156 32.96 20.30 0.05
C SER A 156 32.44 19.46 -1.15
N LEU A 157 31.25 19.82 -1.64
CA LEU A 157 30.88 19.76 -3.07
C LEU A 157 30.55 18.42 -3.75
N MET A 158 30.53 17.25 -3.09
CA MET A 158 30.18 16.03 -3.82
C MET A 158 28.67 16.00 -4.18
N PHE A 159 27.75 15.90 -3.21
CA PHE A 159 26.35 15.61 -3.59
C PHE A 159 25.50 16.80 -4.10
N ALA A 160 24.78 16.60 -5.22
CA ALA A 160 23.89 17.61 -5.83
C ALA A 160 22.72 18.00 -4.92
N SER A 161 22.23 17.06 -4.11
CA SER A 161 21.24 17.30 -3.07
C SER A 161 21.20 16.12 -2.10
N VAL A 162 21.00 16.45 -0.82
CA VAL A 162 20.95 15.44 0.25
C VAL A 162 19.70 15.68 1.07
N SER A 163 18.85 14.65 1.12
CA SER A 163 17.64 14.59 1.91
C SER A 163 17.85 13.63 3.08
N ILE A 164 17.50 14.02 4.30
CA ILE A 164 17.73 13.20 5.50
C ILE A 164 16.39 12.93 6.17
N THR A 165 16.10 11.66 6.48
CA THR A 165 14.98 11.24 7.31
C THR A 165 15.46 10.51 8.55
N ILE A 166 15.12 11.06 9.73
CA ILE A 166 15.51 10.50 11.03
C ILE A 166 14.27 10.04 11.77
N TYR A 167 14.26 8.76 12.13
CA TYR A 167 13.16 8.13 12.89
C TYR A 167 13.57 7.97 14.36
N GLY A 168 12.73 8.46 15.27
CA GLY A 168 12.79 8.14 16.70
C GLY A 168 11.97 6.90 17.06
N GLY A 169 12.23 6.34 18.24
CA GLY A 169 11.33 5.38 18.87
C GLY A 169 10.22 6.11 19.63
N GLN A 170 8.99 5.57 19.65
CA GLN A 170 7.82 6.19 20.32
C GLN A 170 8.06 6.58 21.80
N PHE A 171 9.06 5.99 22.46
CA PHE A 171 9.37 6.18 23.87
C PHE A 171 10.79 6.68 24.15
N GLU A 172 11.61 6.87 23.11
CA GLU A 172 13.00 7.27 23.30
C GLU A 172 13.11 8.79 23.32
N ARG A 173 13.65 9.34 24.42
CA ARG A 173 14.00 10.76 24.53
C ARG A 173 15.32 11.05 23.83
N SER A 174 15.43 10.64 22.58
CA SER A 174 16.66 10.80 21.82
C SER A 174 16.66 12.18 21.16
N SER A 175 17.69 12.97 21.46
CA SER A 175 17.96 14.22 20.75
C SER A 175 18.75 13.93 19.48
N VAL A 176 18.57 14.76 18.47
CA VAL A 176 19.37 14.74 17.24
C VAL A 176 20.25 15.97 17.23
N ASN A 177 21.56 15.77 17.14
CA ASN A 177 22.52 16.86 16.92
C ASN A 177 23.01 16.87 15.47
N PHE A 178 22.74 17.96 14.75
CA PHE A 178 23.16 18.20 13.37
C PHE A 178 24.49 18.96 13.24
N GLU A 179 25.13 19.33 14.35
CA GLU A 179 26.43 19.97 14.37
C GLU A 179 27.47 19.21 13.54
N GLY A 180 28.29 19.95 12.78
CA GLY A 180 29.27 19.40 11.86
C GLY A 180 28.73 19.03 10.47
N LEU A 181 27.41 19.03 10.25
CA LEU A 181 26.83 18.86 8.91
C LEU A 181 26.81 20.19 8.15
N GLU A 182 28.00 20.63 7.73
CA GLU A 182 28.18 21.76 6.83
C GLU A 182 28.17 21.24 5.38
N GLY A 183 26.98 21.09 4.78
CA GLY A 183 26.86 20.51 3.44
C GLY A 183 25.56 20.89 2.72
N ASN A 184 25.34 20.29 1.55
CA ASN A 184 24.18 20.51 0.69
C ASN A 184 22.94 19.70 1.13
N VAL A 185 22.60 19.79 2.42
CA VAL A 185 21.40 19.18 2.99
C VAL A 185 20.20 20.04 2.58
N VAL A 186 19.47 19.61 1.56
CA VAL A 186 18.33 20.36 1.01
C VAL A 186 17.02 20.04 1.69
N ALA A 187 16.90 18.86 2.31
CA ALA A 187 15.70 18.45 3.00
C ALA A 187 16.00 17.71 4.29
N VAL A 188 15.26 18.03 5.34
CA VAL A 188 15.32 17.35 6.64
C VAL A 188 13.91 16.93 7.04
N HIS A 189 13.72 15.65 7.32
CA HIS A 189 12.47 15.06 7.76
C HIS A 189 12.69 14.33 9.09
N LEU A 190 12.01 14.77 10.13
CA LEU A 190 12.14 14.26 11.49
C LEU A 190 10.83 13.54 11.84
N VAL A 191 10.90 12.30 12.35
CA VAL A 191 9.74 11.48 12.68
C VAL A 191 9.84 10.95 14.10
N ASP A 192 8.79 11.13 14.92
CA ASP A 192 8.69 10.55 16.27
C ASP A 192 9.88 10.92 17.20
N LEU A 193 10.37 12.16 17.08
CA LEU A 193 11.51 12.68 17.87
C LEU A 193 11.08 13.67 18.95
N TYR A 194 11.81 13.68 20.07
CA TYR A 194 11.57 14.56 21.22
C TYR A 194 12.78 15.47 21.45
N ASN A 195 12.56 16.68 21.97
CA ASN A 195 13.63 17.63 22.33
C ASN A 195 14.58 17.94 21.16
N ILE A 196 14.03 18.25 19.98
CA ILE A 196 14.83 18.62 18.81
C ILE A 196 15.39 20.03 19.02
N ASN A 197 16.71 20.17 18.95
CA ASN A 197 17.34 21.49 18.89
C ASN A 197 17.32 22.02 17.44
N THR A 198 16.41 22.96 17.15
CA THR A 198 16.25 23.46 15.79
C THR A 198 17.39 24.35 15.32
N SER A 199 18.20 24.91 16.23
CA SER A 199 19.37 25.73 15.88
C SER A 199 20.42 24.98 15.10
N ASP A 200 20.46 23.66 15.26
CA ASP A 200 21.53 22.82 14.71
C ASP A 200 21.22 22.40 13.27
N ILE A 201 19.96 22.56 12.82
CA ILE A 201 19.52 22.20 11.47
C ILE A 201 20.38 22.95 10.42
N PRO A 202 20.89 22.26 9.37
CA PRO A 202 21.77 22.88 8.39
C PRO A 202 21.13 24.07 7.66
N LYS A 203 21.88 25.18 7.52
CA LYS A 203 21.41 26.43 6.86
C LYS A 203 21.05 26.26 5.38
N SER A 204 21.53 25.20 4.74
CA SER A 204 21.22 24.82 3.35
C SER A 204 19.81 24.26 3.18
N THR A 205 19.12 23.89 4.28
CA THR A 205 17.80 23.25 4.26
C THR A 205 16.77 24.11 3.53
N LEU A 206 16.20 23.55 2.45
CA LEU A 206 15.11 24.12 1.66
C LEU A 206 13.74 23.62 2.14
N LYS A 207 13.67 22.35 2.56
CA LYS A 207 12.45 21.68 2.99
C LYS A 207 12.65 21.09 4.39
N LEU A 208 11.78 21.44 5.32
CA LEU A 208 11.83 20.93 6.69
C LEU A 208 10.50 20.28 7.06
N SER A 209 10.54 19.08 7.61
CA SER A 209 9.35 18.33 8.00
C SER A 209 9.51 17.76 9.40
N PHE A 210 8.49 17.95 10.24
CA PHE A 210 8.38 17.37 11.57
C PHE A 210 7.10 16.53 11.63
N THR A 211 7.23 15.23 11.81
CA THR A 211 6.12 14.28 11.82
C THR A 211 6.04 13.63 13.18
N ARG A 212 4.98 13.93 13.94
CA ARG A 212 4.80 13.44 15.32
C ARG A 212 6.00 13.77 16.22
N CYS A 213 6.61 14.94 16.02
CA CYS A 213 7.70 15.42 16.85
C CYS A 213 7.20 16.29 18.00
N SER A 214 7.85 16.19 19.16
CA SER A 214 7.67 17.12 20.27
C SER A 214 8.72 18.22 20.19
N LEU A 215 8.28 19.43 19.85
CA LEU A 215 9.12 20.62 19.82
C LEU A 215 8.92 21.44 21.10
N ASN A 216 9.89 22.29 21.43
CA ASN A 216 9.70 23.31 22.46
C ASN A 216 8.59 24.29 22.04
N ASP A 217 7.99 24.98 23.01
CA ASP A 217 6.91 25.96 22.77
C ASP A 217 7.29 27.06 21.77
N VAL A 218 8.59 27.39 21.67
CA VAL A 218 9.13 28.34 20.70
C VAL A 218 10.14 27.63 19.80
N VAL A 219 9.89 27.67 18.50
CA VAL A 219 10.75 27.09 17.47
C VAL A 219 11.27 28.21 16.59
N ASP A 220 12.56 28.47 16.73
CA ASP A 220 13.28 29.44 15.92
C ASP A 220 13.95 28.75 14.73
N LEU A 221 13.51 29.11 13.53
CA LEU A 221 14.06 28.65 12.25
C LEU A 221 14.61 29.84 11.45
N THR A 222 14.87 30.97 12.11
CA THR A 222 15.31 32.19 11.45
C THR A 222 16.73 32.11 10.88
N HIS A 223 17.53 31.13 11.30
CA HIS A 223 18.84 30.85 10.72
C HIS A 223 18.75 30.15 9.35
N LEU A 224 17.62 29.52 9.01
CA LEU A 224 17.41 28.76 7.78
C LEU A 224 17.02 29.67 6.60
N SER A 225 17.96 30.51 6.15
CA SER A 225 17.74 31.54 5.11
C SER A 225 17.23 31.05 3.75
N LYS A 226 17.45 29.77 3.43
CA LYS A 226 17.00 29.15 2.18
C LYS A 226 15.69 28.35 2.33
N LEU A 227 15.13 28.29 3.53
CA LEU A 227 13.94 27.50 3.82
C LEU A 227 12.76 28.02 2.99
N THR A 228 12.16 27.13 2.21
CA THR A 228 11.00 27.42 1.35
C THR A 228 9.76 26.64 1.80
N HIS A 229 9.93 25.40 2.27
CA HIS A 229 8.83 24.53 2.67
C HIS A 229 8.97 24.09 4.13
N VAL A 230 7.89 24.20 4.89
CA VAL A 230 7.80 23.70 6.26
C VAL A 230 6.56 22.83 6.39
N TYR A 231 6.75 21.61 6.89
CA TYR A 231 5.69 20.70 7.29
C TYR A 231 5.83 20.38 8.77
N TYR A 232 4.74 20.48 9.51
CA TYR A 232 4.67 20.14 10.92
C TYR A 232 3.37 19.37 11.17
N GLN A 233 3.48 18.21 11.78
CA GLN A 233 2.35 17.40 12.22
C GLN A 233 2.61 17.02 13.67
N ALA A 234 1.85 17.58 14.60
CA ALA A 234 1.93 17.19 15.99
C ALA A 234 1.49 15.72 16.16
N PRO A 235 2.01 15.01 17.19
CA PRO A 235 1.49 13.71 17.58
C PRO A 235 -0.01 13.83 17.90
N LYS A 236 -0.82 12.88 17.44
CA LYS A 236 -2.23 12.77 17.85
C LYS A 236 -2.28 12.31 19.32
N GLN A 237 -2.05 13.20 20.28
CA GLN A 237 -2.21 12.88 21.70
C GLN A 237 -3.70 12.89 22.07
N ILE A 238 -4.05 12.07 23.06
CA ILE A 238 -5.42 11.72 23.50
C ILE A 238 -6.12 12.86 24.30
N LEU A 239 -5.58 14.07 24.34
CA LEU A 239 -6.06 15.11 25.26
C LEU A 239 -6.53 16.37 24.52
N ASN A 240 -7.69 16.87 24.96
CA ASN A 240 -8.48 17.99 24.41
C ASN A 240 -7.79 19.38 24.45
N VAL A 241 -6.46 19.45 24.61
CA VAL A 241 -5.71 20.70 24.65
C VAL A 241 -4.61 20.64 23.60
N LEU A 242 -4.81 21.36 22.50
CA LEU A 242 -3.78 21.51 21.48
C LEU A 242 -2.58 22.26 22.09
N PRO A 243 -1.35 21.74 21.97
CA PRO A 243 -0.17 22.49 22.37
C PRO A 243 -0.10 23.80 21.60
N ARG A 244 0.42 24.86 22.23
CA ARG A 244 0.66 26.14 21.56
C ARG A 244 2.09 26.18 21.08
N LEU A 245 2.29 26.38 19.79
CA LEU A 245 3.62 26.42 19.17
C LEU A 245 3.86 27.78 18.52
N GLU A 246 4.88 28.50 18.95
CA GLU A 246 5.34 29.71 18.28
C GLU A 246 6.40 29.36 17.23
N LEU A 247 6.08 29.56 15.94
CA LEU A 247 7.00 29.37 14.82
C LEU A 247 7.60 30.72 14.38
N ARG A 248 8.93 30.86 14.49
CA ARG A 248 9.67 32.00 13.95
C ARG A 248 10.32 31.61 12.63
N LEU A 249 9.73 32.08 11.55
CA LEU A 249 10.10 31.72 10.17
C LEU A 249 10.62 32.94 9.40
N LEU A 250 11.57 32.72 8.49
CA LEU A 250 12.03 33.77 7.58
C LEU A 250 11.06 34.03 6.43
N ARG A 251 11.23 35.20 5.82
CA ARG A 251 10.45 35.69 4.67
C ARG A 251 10.60 34.86 3.39
N SER A 252 11.48 33.86 3.36
CA SER A 252 11.73 32.97 2.22
C SER A 252 10.68 31.87 2.07
N VAL A 253 9.98 31.51 3.15
CA VAL A 253 9.01 30.41 3.16
C VAL A 253 7.86 30.69 2.20
N ASN A 254 7.61 29.75 1.28
CA ASN A 254 6.54 29.81 0.29
C ASN A 254 5.43 28.76 0.52
N SER A 255 5.71 27.72 1.31
CA SER A 255 4.76 26.66 1.66
C SER A 255 4.87 26.31 3.14
N LEU A 256 3.74 26.30 3.85
CA LEU A 256 3.67 25.97 5.28
C LEU A 256 2.48 25.03 5.53
N SER A 257 2.74 23.88 6.15
CA SER A 257 1.74 22.87 6.50
C SER A 257 1.85 22.55 7.98
N VAL A 258 0.77 22.69 8.75
CA VAL A 258 0.76 22.60 10.20
C VAL A 258 -0.49 21.84 10.64
N HIS A 259 -0.33 20.63 11.18
CA HIS A 259 -1.45 19.75 11.54
C HIS A 259 -1.50 19.44 13.03
N ASN A 260 -2.73 19.33 13.56
CA ASN A 260 -3.03 18.93 14.94
C ASN A 260 -2.40 19.83 16.03
N ILE A 261 -2.25 21.13 15.77
CA ILE A 261 -1.67 22.07 16.74
C ILE A 261 -2.25 23.48 16.58
N ASP A 262 -2.22 24.29 17.65
CA ASP A 262 -2.45 25.73 17.59
C ASP A 262 -1.10 26.43 17.39
N ALA A 263 -0.73 26.69 16.14
CA ALA A 263 0.53 27.35 15.81
C ALA A 263 0.35 28.86 15.64
N ARG A 264 1.22 29.63 16.28
CA ARG A 264 1.33 31.07 16.11
C ARG A 264 2.54 31.39 15.25
N ILE A 265 2.31 32.11 14.15
CA ILE A 265 3.38 32.59 13.28
C ILE A 265 3.77 33.99 13.73
N SER A 266 5.00 34.14 14.26
CA SER A 266 5.44 35.42 14.86
C SER A 266 5.94 36.44 13.84
N LEU A 267 6.33 36.00 12.64
CA LEU A 267 6.94 36.86 11.63
C LEU A 267 6.09 36.89 10.35
N PRO A 268 5.97 38.04 9.67
CA PRO A 268 5.27 38.12 8.40
C PRO A 268 5.99 37.28 7.33
N LEU A 269 5.22 36.46 6.61
CA LEU A 269 5.70 35.56 5.55
C LEU A 269 5.27 36.07 4.16
N PRO A 270 5.86 37.15 3.62
CA PRO A 270 5.37 37.81 2.41
C PRO A 270 5.48 36.97 1.13
N LYS A 271 6.24 35.88 1.15
CA LYS A 271 6.36 34.95 0.01
C LYS A 271 5.49 33.70 0.14
N LEU A 272 4.71 33.58 1.22
CA LEU A 272 3.86 32.42 1.46
C LEU A 272 2.76 32.35 0.40
N ARG A 273 2.70 31.22 -0.31
CA ARG A 273 1.74 30.93 -1.38
C ARG A 273 0.86 29.73 -1.06
N HIS A 274 1.34 28.79 -0.26
CA HIS A 274 0.62 27.57 0.09
C HIS A 274 0.55 27.45 1.61
N TYR A 275 -0.66 27.29 2.15
CA TYR A 275 -0.86 27.14 3.58
C TYR A 275 -1.82 25.98 3.88
N THR A 276 -1.42 25.09 4.77
CA THR A 276 -2.28 24.04 5.32
C THR A 276 -2.20 24.10 6.84
N GLY A 277 -3.33 24.13 7.53
CA GLY A 277 -3.37 24.01 8.98
C GLY A 277 -4.55 24.70 9.62
N SER A 278 -4.58 24.72 10.95
CA SER A 278 -5.57 25.50 11.69
C SER A 278 -5.39 27.00 11.44
N PHE A 279 -6.45 27.76 11.66
CA PHE A 279 -6.40 29.20 11.66
C PHE A 279 -5.33 29.70 12.64
N SER A 280 -4.43 30.55 12.13
CA SER A 280 -3.42 31.22 12.94
C SER A 280 -3.52 32.73 12.79
N VAL A 281 -3.18 33.44 13.86
CA VAL A 281 -3.02 34.89 13.81
C VAL A 281 -1.82 35.20 12.90
N ASN A 282 -1.98 36.14 11.97
CA ASN A 282 -0.97 36.63 11.00
C ASN A 282 -0.79 35.85 9.68
N ILE A 283 -1.78 35.09 9.23
CA ILE A 283 -1.74 34.50 7.88
C ILE A 283 -1.79 35.62 6.81
N PRO A 284 -0.85 35.68 5.85
CA PRO A 284 -0.83 36.67 4.77
C PRO A 284 -1.80 36.29 3.63
N TRP A 285 -3.10 36.34 3.92
CA TRP A 285 -4.18 35.88 3.02
C TRP A 285 -4.12 36.41 1.57
N ASN A 286 -3.59 37.62 1.38
CA ASN A 286 -3.49 38.24 0.07
C ASN A 286 -2.44 37.60 -0.86
N THR A 287 -1.43 36.89 -0.32
CA THR A 287 -0.36 36.24 -1.10
C THR A 287 -0.62 34.76 -1.36
N LEU A 288 -1.57 34.15 -0.65
CA LEU A 288 -1.89 32.73 -0.75
C LEU A 288 -2.61 32.40 -2.05
N LYS A 289 -2.15 31.34 -2.71
CA LYS A 289 -2.73 30.72 -3.90
C LYS A 289 -3.56 29.49 -3.55
N THR A 290 -3.04 28.62 -2.67
CA THR A 290 -3.76 27.43 -2.22
C THR A 290 -3.79 27.36 -0.70
N VAL A 291 -4.96 27.02 -0.14
CA VAL A 291 -5.17 26.99 1.31
C VAL A 291 -5.97 25.76 1.74
N VAL A 292 -5.57 25.12 2.83
CA VAL A 292 -6.33 24.07 3.52
C VAL A 292 -6.47 24.44 4.99
N VAL A 293 -7.62 24.95 5.41
CA VAL A 293 -7.84 25.54 6.75
C VAL A 293 -9.16 25.11 7.37
N ASP A 294 -9.34 25.33 8.66
CA ASP A 294 -10.63 25.17 9.34
C ASP A 294 -11.61 26.31 9.02
N HIS A 295 -11.14 27.55 8.88
CA HIS A 295 -11.96 28.70 8.48
C HIS A 295 -11.14 29.85 7.88
N ILE A 296 -11.82 30.77 7.18
CA ILE A 296 -11.26 32.05 6.73
C ILE A 296 -12.08 33.18 7.39
N PRO A 297 -11.46 34.16 8.07
CA PRO A 297 -12.19 35.24 8.70
C PRO A 297 -12.99 36.09 7.69
N ASN A 298 -14.18 36.52 8.09
CA ASN A 298 -15.00 37.43 7.29
C ASN A 298 -14.29 38.77 7.04
N GLY A 299 -14.47 39.36 5.87
CA GLY A 299 -13.80 40.60 5.45
C GLY A 299 -12.37 40.42 4.95
N THR A 300 -11.84 39.20 4.95
CA THR A 300 -10.48 38.90 4.49
C THR A 300 -10.33 39.13 2.98
N ARG A 301 -9.17 39.67 2.58
CA ARG A 301 -8.81 39.92 1.17
C ARG A 301 -7.84 38.85 0.67
N CYS A 302 -8.35 37.94 -0.14
CA CYS A 302 -7.65 36.78 -0.69
C CYS A 302 -7.43 36.95 -2.21
N TYR A 303 -6.75 38.03 -2.63
CA TYR A 303 -6.65 38.38 -4.04
C TYR A 303 -5.95 37.34 -4.92
N SER A 304 -5.00 36.60 -4.37
CA SER A 304 -4.24 35.58 -5.11
C SER A 304 -4.83 34.17 -4.97
N LEU A 305 -5.88 33.99 -4.17
CA LEU A 305 -6.40 32.68 -3.80
C LEU A 305 -7.12 32.05 -4.99
N GLU A 306 -6.60 30.90 -5.42
CA GLU A 306 -7.10 30.10 -6.54
C GLU A 306 -7.84 28.85 -6.01
N GLU A 307 -7.34 28.24 -4.92
CA GLU A 307 -7.87 27.00 -4.37
C GLU A 307 -8.00 27.05 -2.84
N VAL A 308 -9.12 26.55 -2.32
CA VAL A 308 -9.37 26.47 -0.88
C VAL A 308 -10.04 25.16 -0.48
N THR A 309 -9.56 24.56 0.61
CA THR A 309 -10.21 23.47 1.31
C THR A 309 -10.51 23.91 2.73
N ILE A 310 -11.77 23.84 3.14
CA ILE A 310 -12.22 24.14 4.50
C ILE A 310 -12.45 22.81 5.22
N THR A 311 -11.57 22.41 6.15
CA THR A 311 -11.55 21.05 6.75
C THR A 311 -12.57 20.85 7.85
N GLU A 312 -13.02 21.92 8.48
CA GLU A 312 -14.03 21.91 9.55
C GLU A 312 -15.11 22.93 9.23
N TRP A 313 -15.73 22.80 8.05
CA TRP A 313 -16.66 23.81 7.58
C TRP A 313 -17.87 23.91 8.52
N ARG A 314 -17.93 25.05 9.19
CA ARG A 314 -19.08 25.57 9.91
C ARG A 314 -19.70 26.67 9.05
N THR A 315 -21.00 26.93 9.20
CA THR A 315 -21.72 28.01 8.49
C THR A 315 -21.14 29.42 8.75
N GLU A 316 -20.12 29.54 9.60
CA GLU A 316 -19.33 30.73 9.89
C GLU A 316 -18.50 31.22 8.69
N THR A 317 -17.98 30.32 7.83
CA THR A 317 -17.19 30.75 6.66
C THR A 317 -18.12 31.16 5.52
N ASN A 318 -18.28 32.48 5.32
CA ASN A 318 -19.10 33.05 4.25
C ASN A 318 -18.24 33.76 3.20
N PHE A 319 -18.07 33.11 2.03
CA PHE A 319 -17.27 33.63 0.93
C PHE A 319 -17.83 34.92 0.31
N LYS A 320 -19.09 35.30 0.52
CA LYS A 320 -19.61 36.62 0.11
C LYS A 320 -18.86 37.76 0.76
N THR A 321 -18.43 37.55 2.00
CA THR A 321 -17.71 38.57 2.78
C THR A 321 -16.20 38.50 2.57
N ILE A 322 -15.71 37.52 1.80
CA ILE A 322 -14.29 37.29 1.53
C ILE A 322 -13.99 37.67 0.09
N SER A 323 -13.08 38.62 -0.11
CA SER A 323 -12.72 39.06 -1.46
C SER A 323 -11.70 38.10 -2.08
N CYS A 324 -12.18 37.13 -2.87
CA CYS A 324 -11.37 36.13 -3.57
C CYS A 324 -11.65 36.09 -5.09
N PRO A 325 -11.24 37.11 -5.86
CA PRO A 325 -11.58 37.23 -7.28
C PRO A 325 -10.98 36.12 -8.16
N ASN A 326 -9.91 35.44 -7.74
CA ASN A 326 -9.26 34.39 -8.52
C ASN A 326 -9.67 32.97 -8.12
N LEU A 327 -10.66 32.83 -7.23
CA LEU A 327 -11.09 31.54 -6.70
C LEU A 327 -11.70 30.66 -7.79
N ARG A 328 -11.19 29.43 -7.91
CA ARG A 328 -11.60 28.45 -8.93
C ARG A 328 -11.95 27.09 -8.32
N CYS A 329 -11.27 26.69 -7.24
CA CYS A 329 -11.48 25.39 -6.61
C CYS A 329 -11.86 25.58 -5.14
N VAL A 330 -13.00 25.00 -4.74
CA VAL A 330 -13.46 25.03 -3.35
C VAL A 330 -13.84 23.63 -2.90
N THR A 331 -13.30 23.21 -1.76
CA THR A 331 -13.72 21.99 -1.04
C THR A 331 -14.18 22.37 0.36
N LEU A 332 -15.36 21.95 0.76
CA LEU A 332 -15.94 22.17 2.09
C LEU A 332 -16.16 20.81 2.73
N THR A 333 -15.31 20.48 3.69
CA THR A 333 -15.39 19.24 4.45
C THR A 333 -16.19 19.49 5.73
N PRO A 334 -17.31 18.79 5.93
CA PRO A 334 -18.09 18.92 7.15
C PRO A 334 -17.34 18.36 8.36
N VAL A 335 -17.71 18.83 9.54
CA VAL A 335 -17.23 18.22 10.79
C VAL A 335 -17.89 16.83 10.94
N PRO A 336 -17.12 15.73 11.10
CA PRO A 336 -17.65 14.35 11.08
C PRO A 336 -18.77 14.03 12.09
N HIS A 337 -18.92 14.85 13.14
CA HIS A 337 -19.87 14.62 14.23
C HIS A 337 -21.15 15.46 14.11
N PHE A 338 -21.28 16.32 13.10
CA PHE A 338 -22.45 17.16 12.88
C PHE A 338 -23.28 16.62 11.72
N LEU A 339 -23.99 15.52 11.95
CA LEU A 339 -25.00 15.01 11.01
C LEU A 339 -26.14 16.02 10.80
N ASP A 340 -26.38 16.90 11.78
CA ASP A 340 -27.39 17.95 11.76
C ASP A 340 -26.82 19.33 11.37
N ALA A 341 -25.66 19.39 10.69
CA ALA A 341 -25.16 20.66 10.20
C ALA A 341 -26.24 21.33 9.32
N PRO A 342 -26.64 22.58 9.61
CA PRO A 342 -27.70 23.24 8.88
C PRO A 342 -27.32 23.32 7.40
N GLN A 343 -28.17 22.71 6.56
CA GLN A 343 -28.01 22.79 5.11
C GLN A 343 -28.04 24.25 4.69
N THR A 344 -27.05 24.67 3.92
CA THR A 344 -26.92 26.06 3.47
C THR A 344 -26.98 26.10 1.96
N ARG A 345 -27.70 27.07 1.38
CA ARG A 345 -27.75 27.22 -0.08
C ARG A 345 -26.43 27.77 -0.60
N ILE A 346 -26.00 27.33 -1.78
CA ILE A 346 -24.76 27.83 -2.38
C ILE A 346 -24.76 29.36 -2.50
N THR A 347 -25.94 29.92 -2.81
CA THR A 347 -26.16 31.35 -2.99
C THR A 347 -26.13 32.12 -1.69
N ASP A 348 -26.13 31.48 -0.53
CA ASP A 348 -25.91 32.11 0.77
C ASP A 348 -24.43 32.24 1.11
N VAL A 349 -23.61 31.35 0.55
CA VAL A 349 -22.16 31.24 0.79
C VAL A 349 -21.36 32.07 -0.21
N PHE A 350 -21.80 32.16 -1.46
CA PHE A 350 -21.04 32.82 -2.54
C PHE A 350 -21.82 33.96 -3.20
N THR A 351 -21.08 34.90 -3.78
CA THR A 351 -21.63 35.87 -4.74
C THR A 351 -21.75 35.26 -6.13
N HIS A 352 -22.62 35.83 -6.97
CA HIS A 352 -22.79 35.41 -8.36
C HIS A 352 -21.46 35.41 -9.15
N ASP A 353 -20.66 36.46 -8.98
CA ASP A 353 -19.37 36.58 -9.68
C ASP A 353 -18.34 35.53 -9.25
N GLN A 354 -18.40 35.09 -7.98
CA GLN A 354 -17.57 33.98 -7.50
C GLN A 354 -18.04 32.65 -8.10
N LEU A 355 -19.35 32.38 -8.08
CA LEU A 355 -19.93 31.16 -8.64
C LEU A 355 -19.57 30.95 -10.11
N LYS A 356 -19.62 32.03 -10.91
CA LYS A 356 -19.25 32.00 -12.34
C LYS A 356 -17.80 31.60 -12.63
N ARG A 357 -16.90 31.70 -11.65
CA ARG A 357 -15.47 31.41 -11.82
C ARG A 357 -15.07 30.02 -11.32
N LEU A 358 -15.95 29.35 -10.58
CA LEU A 358 -15.66 28.04 -10.01
C LEU A 358 -15.57 26.99 -11.11
N LYS A 359 -14.45 26.26 -11.09
CA LYS A 359 -14.20 25.06 -11.90
C LYS A 359 -14.47 23.78 -11.10
N THR A 360 -14.16 23.81 -9.81
CA THR A 360 -14.35 22.67 -8.93
C THR A 360 -15.05 23.14 -7.67
N PHE A 361 -16.18 22.52 -7.36
CA PHE A 361 -16.89 22.73 -6.10
C PHE A 361 -17.21 21.39 -5.46
N LYS A 362 -16.71 21.17 -4.24
CA LYS A 362 -16.96 19.95 -3.46
C LYS A 362 -17.55 20.32 -2.10
N GLY A 363 -18.87 20.38 -1.99
CA GLY A 363 -19.56 20.78 -0.77
C GLY A 363 -20.74 19.87 -0.45
N ASN A 364 -20.46 18.75 0.21
CA ASN A 364 -21.46 17.70 0.53
C ASN A 364 -22.63 18.16 1.43
N HIS A 365 -22.55 19.36 2.01
CA HIS A 365 -23.61 19.93 2.86
C HIS A 365 -24.18 21.25 2.31
N VAL A 366 -23.93 21.53 1.03
CA VAL A 366 -24.39 22.74 0.36
C VAL A 366 -25.50 22.39 -0.63
N PHE A 367 -26.65 23.02 -0.43
CA PHE A 367 -27.82 22.86 -1.28
C PHE A 367 -27.68 23.65 -2.58
N LEU A 368 -28.04 23.03 -3.70
CA LEU A 368 -28.10 23.66 -5.00
C LEU A 368 -29.43 23.34 -5.70
N ASP A 369 -30.32 24.32 -5.86
CA ASP A 369 -31.60 24.13 -6.58
C ASP A 369 -31.39 24.01 -8.10
N ASP A 370 -30.39 24.71 -8.64
CA ASP A 370 -30.15 24.85 -10.09
C ASP A 370 -28.70 24.51 -10.46
N LEU A 371 -28.51 23.36 -11.10
CA LEU A 371 -27.21 22.84 -11.56
C LEU A 371 -26.61 23.67 -12.70
N THR A 372 -27.36 24.59 -13.33
CA THR A 372 -26.87 25.47 -14.40
C THR A 372 -26.22 26.76 -13.88
N SER A 373 -26.41 27.09 -12.60
CA SER A 373 -25.90 28.32 -11.99
C SER A 373 -24.36 28.41 -11.95
N LEU A 374 -23.66 27.30 -12.17
CA LEU A 374 -22.20 27.17 -12.16
C LEU A 374 -21.65 26.99 -13.58
N GLU A 375 -21.69 28.04 -14.40
CA GLU A 375 -21.42 28.00 -15.85
C GLU A 375 -20.06 27.39 -16.25
N GLN A 376 -19.04 27.40 -15.37
CA GLN A 376 -17.67 26.94 -15.67
C GLN A 376 -17.26 25.68 -14.91
N VAL A 377 -18.17 25.07 -14.14
CA VAL A 377 -17.83 23.93 -13.28
C VAL A 377 -17.61 22.65 -14.08
N GLU A 378 -16.51 21.98 -13.78
CA GLU A 378 -16.10 20.68 -14.33
C GLU A 378 -16.39 19.54 -13.33
N VAL A 379 -16.27 19.82 -12.02
CA VAL A 379 -16.50 18.86 -10.93
C VAL A 379 -17.42 19.49 -9.87
N LEU A 380 -18.56 18.85 -9.59
CA LEU A 380 -19.60 19.40 -8.71
C LEU A 380 -20.12 18.38 -7.70
N TYR A 381 -19.89 18.61 -6.40
CA TYR A 381 -20.48 17.80 -5.30
C TYR A 381 -21.38 18.66 -4.43
N VAL A 382 -22.67 18.31 -4.33
CA VAL A 382 -23.72 19.12 -3.67
C VAL A 382 -24.85 18.26 -3.09
N ILE A 383 -25.70 18.87 -2.27
CA ILE A 383 -27.06 18.37 -2.00
C ILE A 383 -27.98 18.85 -3.13
N TYR A 384 -28.75 17.94 -3.71
CA TYR A 384 -29.66 18.22 -4.83
C TYR A 384 -31.01 17.50 -4.62
N ASP A 385 -32.02 18.20 -4.13
CA ASP A 385 -33.33 17.60 -3.77
C ASP A 385 -34.36 17.63 -4.91
N HIS A 386 -33.88 17.45 -6.14
CA HIS A 386 -34.74 17.28 -7.31
C HIS A 386 -34.40 15.98 -8.03
N THR A 387 -35.37 15.43 -8.75
CA THR A 387 -35.16 14.25 -9.59
C THR A 387 -34.12 14.57 -10.66
N LEU A 388 -33.09 13.73 -10.76
CA LEU A 388 -32.10 13.80 -11.84
C LEU A 388 -32.57 12.92 -13.01
N THR A 389 -32.62 13.50 -14.19
CA THR A 389 -33.07 12.87 -15.44
C THR A 389 -32.03 13.10 -16.55
N GLU A 390 -32.14 12.40 -17.68
CA GLU A 390 -31.25 12.61 -18.84
C GLU A 390 -31.33 14.03 -19.40
N ASP A 391 -32.49 14.70 -19.24
CA ASP A 391 -32.77 16.05 -19.71
C ASP A 391 -32.49 17.13 -18.66
N THR A 392 -32.02 16.76 -17.46
CA THR A 392 -31.71 17.74 -16.41
C THR A 392 -30.63 18.68 -16.90
N PRO A 393 -30.88 20.00 -16.94
CA PRO A 393 -29.94 20.95 -17.51
C PRO A 393 -28.72 21.06 -16.60
N LEU A 394 -27.54 20.88 -17.19
CA LEU A 394 -26.25 20.98 -16.51
C LEU A 394 -25.41 22.10 -17.11
N SER A 395 -24.41 22.55 -16.36
CA SER A 395 -23.32 23.37 -16.91
C SER A 395 -22.63 22.62 -18.06
N PRO A 396 -22.32 23.26 -19.20
CA PRO A 396 -21.80 22.58 -20.40
C PRO A 396 -20.42 21.94 -20.20
N HIS A 397 -19.70 22.34 -19.15
CA HIS A 397 -18.36 21.81 -18.83
C HIS A 397 -18.38 20.72 -17.76
N LEU A 398 -19.54 20.44 -17.15
CA LEU A 398 -19.65 19.51 -16.04
C LEU A 398 -19.48 18.06 -16.52
N VAL A 399 -18.41 17.40 -16.04
CA VAL A 399 -18.04 16.02 -16.40
C VAL A 399 -18.10 15.05 -15.23
N GLU A 400 -18.08 15.54 -13.98
CA GLU A 400 -18.17 14.76 -12.75
C GLU A 400 -19.17 15.37 -11.78
N LEU A 401 -20.21 14.62 -11.43
CA LEU A 401 -21.29 15.05 -10.55
C LEU A 401 -21.44 14.09 -9.37
N LYS A 402 -21.42 14.61 -8.14
CA LYS A 402 -21.84 13.89 -6.93
C LYS A 402 -23.05 14.58 -6.34
N ILE A 403 -24.13 13.84 -6.13
CA ILE A 403 -25.31 14.35 -5.45
C ILE A 403 -25.57 13.59 -4.16
N ILE A 404 -25.92 14.34 -3.12
CA ILE A 404 -26.55 13.82 -1.92
C ILE A 404 -28.02 14.20 -2.02
N SER A 405 -28.91 13.20 -1.99
CA SER A 405 -30.33 13.42 -2.27
C SER A 405 -31.22 12.35 -1.66
N ASN A 406 -32.47 12.70 -1.41
CA ASN A 406 -33.58 11.77 -1.20
C ASN A 406 -34.50 11.66 -2.42
N SER A 407 -34.19 12.38 -3.50
CA SER A 407 -34.95 12.33 -4.75
C SER A 407 -34.50 11.15 -5.61
N PRO A 408 -35.41 10.55 -6.39
CA PRO A 408 -35.04 9.49 -7.31
C PRO A 408 -34.11 10.01 -8.42
N VAL A 409 -33.36 9.09 -9.00
CA VAL A 409 -32.61 9.31 -10.25
C VAL A 409 -33.30 8.46 -11.31
N GLU A 410 -33.69 9.07 -12.43
CA GLU A 410 -34.35 8.38 -13.55
C GLU A 410 -33.43 8.25 -14.78
N GLY A 411 -32.37 9.06 -14.85
CA GLY A 411 -31.35 8.98 -15.89
C GLY A 411 -30.20 9.98 -15.65
N ILE A 412 -29.14 9.85 -16.45
CA ILE A 412 -27.92 10.66 -16.31
C ILE A 412 -27.67 11.45 -17.59
N PRO A 413 -27.52 12.79 -17.52
CA PRO A 413 -27.18 13.60 -18.68
C PRO A 413 -25.91 13.11 -19.39
N GLY A 414 -25.97 13.03 -20.72
CA GLY A 414 -24.94 12.37 -21.57
C GLY A 414 -23.56 13.04 -21.63
N GLN A 415 -23.36 14.15 -20.94
CA GLN A 415 -22.05 14.81 -20.81
C GLN A 415 -21.23 14.29 -19.63
N LEU A 416 -21.86 13.61 -18.67
CA LEU A 416 -21.20 13.10 -17.47
C LEU A 416 -20.40 11.84 -17.80
N THR A 417 -19.18 11.79 -17.28
CA THR A 417 -18.28 10.64 -17.36
C THR A 417 -18.11 9.95 -16.00
N ALA A 418 -18.39 10.66 -14.91
CA ALA A 418 -18.40 10.14 -13.55
C ALA A 418 -19.62 10.66 -12.78
N PHE A 419 -20.28 9.76 -12.06
CA PHE A 419 -21.46 10.07 -11.28
C PHE A 419 -21.43 9.35 -9.92
N GLU A 420 -21.78 10.07 -8.87
CA GLU A 420 -21.92 9.53 -7.52
C GLU A 420 -23.27 9.94 -6.91
N TYR A 421 -24.00 8.98 -6.39
CA TYR A 421 -25.25 9.19 -5.65
C TYR A 421 -25.07 8.73 -4.20
N VAL A 422 -25.53 9.55 -3.26
CA VAL A 422 -25.53 9.23 -1.82
C VAL A 422 -26.91 9.55 -1.24
N GLY A 423 -27.62 8.53 -0.77
CA GLY A 423 -28.91 8.69 -0.09
C GLY A 423 -28.79 9.43 1.25
N GLN A 424 -29.75 10.32 1.56
CA GLN A 424 -29.78 11.07 2.82
C GLN A 424 -30.51 10.29 3.93
N TYR A 425 -30.12 10.52 5.19
CA TYR A 425 -30.88 10.10 6.39
C TYR A 425 -31.35 8.63 6.47
N PHE A 426 -30.58 7.67 5.94
CA PHE A 426 -30.90 6.24 5.94
C PHE A 426 -32.16 5.85 5.15
N GLU A 427 -32.72 6.75 4.34
CA GLU A 427 -33.81 6.39 3.44
C GLU A 427 -33.26 5.78 2.16
N PHE A 428 -33.56 4.51 1.94
CA PHE A 428 -33.25 3.83 0.69
C PHE A 428 -34.30 4.20 -0.36
N ARG A 429 -33.87 4.83 -1.44
CA ARG A 429 -34.73 5.21 -2.58
C ARG A 429 -34.36 4.38 -3.79
N ASP A 430 -35.38 3.88 -4.48
CA ASP A 430 -35.19 3.19 -5.75
C ASP A 430 -34.66 4.19 -6.79
N ILE A 431 -33.65 3.77 -7.55
CA ILE A 431 -32.99 4.61 -8.55
C ILE A 431 -32.84 3.86 -9.88
N SER A 432 -32.96 4.58 -10.98
CA SER A 432 -32.78 4.09 -12.34
C SER A 432 -31.74 4.94 -13.05
N ILE A 433 -30.61 4.33 -13.40
CA ILE A 433 -29.46 5.00 -13.97
C ILE A 433 -29.23 4.44 -15.37
N THR A 434 -29.59 5.24 -16.36
CA THR A 434 -29.28 4.98 -17.77
C THR A 434 -28.27 5.99 -18.26
N SER A 435 -27.18 5.53 -18.89
CA SER A 435 -26.18 6.41 -19.50
C SER A 435 -25.35 5.69 -20.54
N THR A 436 -25.10 6.34 -21.68
CA THR A 436 -24.19 5.83 -22.71
C THR A 436 -22.76 6.35 -22.59
N THR A 437 -22.50 7.32 -21.71
CA THR A 437 -21.20 8.01 -21.60
C THR A 437 -20.49 7.77 -20.27
N LEU A 438 -21.23 7.31 -19.26
CA LEU A 438 -20.71 7.11 -17.92
C LEU A 438 -19.64 6.01 -17.90
N LYS A 439 -18.48 6.34 -17.32
CA LYS A 439 -17.35 5.42 -17.11
C LYS A 439 -17.17 5.02 -15.65
N ARG A 440 -17.56 5.90 -14.72
CA ARG A 440 -17.45 5.67 -13.28
C ARG A 440 -18.79 5.94 -12.59
N LEU A 441 -19.25 4.98 -11.80
CA LEU A 441 -20.50 5.07 -11.04
C LEU A 441 -20.24 4.67 -9.59
N SER A 442 -20.68 5.50 -8.65
CA SER A 442 -20.67 5.19 -7.22
C SER A 442 -22.05 5.39 -6.62
N LEU A 443 -22.59 4.35 -5.98
CA LEU A 443 -23.88 4.37 -5.33
C LEU A 443 -23.71 4.10 -3.84
N GLU A 444 -24.21 5.00 -3.01
CA GLU A 444 -24.25 4.84 -1.57
C GLU A 444 -25.69 5.03 -1.05
N ARG A 445 -26.18 4.10 -0.24
CA ARG A 445 -27.51 4.17 0.42
C ARG A 445 -28.65 4.30 -0.58
N ALA A 446 -28.72 3.38 -1.55
CA ALA A 446 -29.81 3.31 -2.52
C ALA A 446 -30.67 2.05 -2.29
N GLY A 447 -31.96 2.17 -2.62
CA GLY A 447 -32.91 1.06 -2.62
C GLY A 447 -32.70 0.13 -3.80
N LYS A 448 -33.79 -0.33 -4.41
CA LYS A 448 -33.72 -1.15 -5.61
C LYS A 448 -33.23 -0.33 -6.79
N SER A 449 -32.11 -0.76 -7.36
CA SER A 449 -31.41 -0.02 -8.39
C SER A 449 -31.54 -0.70 -9.76
N THR A 450 -31.80 0.09 -10.80
CA THR A 450 -31.67 -0.31 -12.21
C THR A 450 -30.47 0.42 -12.80
N VAL A 451 -29.46 -0.28 -13.32
CA VAL A 451 -28.27 0.36 -13.90
C VAL A 451 -28.05 -0.15 -15.33
N ASN A 452 -28.22 0.73 -16.30
CA ASN A 452 -27.98 0.47 -17.71
C ASN A 452 -26.89 1.40 -18.26
N CYS A 453 -25.63 0.98 -18.07
CA CYS A 453 -24.44 1.76 -18.42
C CYS A 453 -23.44 0.88 -19.19
N PRO A 454 -23.62 0.68 -20.52
CA PRO A 454 -22.81 -0.26 -21.30
C PRO A 454 -21.32 0.11 -21.46
N HIS A 455 -20.94 1.34 -21.10
CA HIS A 455 -19.57 1.84 -21.13
C HIS A 455 -18.93 1.98 -19.74
N LEU A 456 -19.60 1.50 -18.70
CA LEU A 456 -19.12 1.61 -17.33
C LEU A 456 -17.87 0.74 -17.13
N GLU A 457 -16.79 1.35 -16.62
CA GLU A 457 -15.50 0.71 -16.35
C GLU A 457 -15.32 0.47 -14.84
N GLU A 458 -15.82 1.37 -14.00
CA GLU A 458 -15.65 1.34 -12.53
C GLU A 458 -17.01 1.49 -11.84
N LEU A 459 -17.32 0.56 -10.95
CA LEU A 459 -18.56 0.52 -10.18
C LEU A 459 -18.26 0.38 -8.68
N ALA A 460 -18.76 1.31 -7.87
CA ALA A 460 -18.71 1.24 -6.42
C ALA A 460 -20.13 1.21 -5.83
N LEU A 461 -20.40 0.25 -4.96
CA LEU A 461 -21.72 -0.01 -4.38
C LEU A 461 -21.59 -0.08 -2.87
N LYS A 462 -22.31 0.77 -2.16
CA LYS A 462 -22.26 0.89 -0.70
C LYS A 462 -23.66 0.97 -0.10
N TYR A 463 -24.04 0.03 0.76
CA TYR A 463 -25.38 -0.06 1.34
C TYR A 463 -26.48 -0.03 0.27
N ILE A 464 -26.53 -1.06 -0.59
CA ILE A 464 -27.53 -1.15 -1.67
C ILE A 464 -28.50 -2.27 -1.34
N GLU A 465 -29.81 -1.99 -1.33
CA GLU A 465 -30.81 -3.02 -0.98
C GLU A 465 -30.93 -4.13 -2.02
N GLY A 466 -30.69 -3.81 -3.30
CA GLY A 466 -30.66 -4.80 -4.38
C GLY A 466 -30.76 -4.20 -5.77
N PHE A 467 -30.75 -5.06 -6.79
CA PHE A 467 -30.87 -4.66 -8.20
C PHE A 467 -32.11 -5.24 -8.85
N VAL A 468 -32.75 -4.43 -9.70
CA VAL A 468 -33.82 -4.87 -10.60
C VAL A 468 -33.22 -5.32 -11.94
N ASP A 469 -32.27 -4.56 -12.46
CA ASP A 469 -31.52 -4.86 -13.68
C ASP A 469 -30.13 -4.22 -13.61
N LEU A 470 -29.12 -4.94 -14.13
CA LEU A 470 -27.72 -4.52 -14.11
C LEU A 470 -27.03 -4.84 -15.45
N ASN A 471 -27.03 -3.86 -16.35
CA ASN A 471 -26.33 -3.93 -17.63
C ASN A 471 -25.03 -3.12 -17.59
N THR A 472 -23.95 -3.76 -17.15
CA THR A 472 -22.63 -3.15 -16.93
C THR A 472 -21.48 -4.06 -17.39
N SER A 473 -21.59 -4.63 -18.59
CA SER A 473 -20.69 -5.68 -19.11
C SER A 473 -19.20 -5.32 -19.22
N LYS A 474 -18.84 -4.02 -19.22
CA LYS A 474 -17.46 -3.52 -19.34
C LYS A 474 -16.78 -3.18 -18.02
N VAL A 475 -17.43 -3.40 -16.88
CA VAL A 475 -16.85 -3.10 -15.57
C VAL A 475 -15.60 -3.95 -15.38
N ARG A 476 -14.47 -3.27 -15.17
CA ARG A 476 -13.17 -3.87 -14.87
C ARG A 476 -12.82 -3.79 -13.39
N SER A 477 -13.39 -2.83 -12.67
CA SER A 477 -13.15 -2.61 -11.24
C SER A 477 -14.47 -2.48 -10.50
N LEU A 478 -14.67 -3.37 -9.51
CA LEU A 478 -15.86 -3.45 -8.69
C LEU A 478 -15.50 -3.30 -7.21
N SER A 479 -16.16 -2.36 -6.54
CA SER A 479 -16.04 -2.11 -5.11
C SER A 479 -17.39 -2.34 -4.43
N LEU A 480 -17.46 -3.23 -3.44
CA LEU A 480 -18.68 -3.60 -2.74
C LEU A 480 -18.54 -3.34 -1.23
N GLU A 481 -19.54 -2.71 -0.63
CA GLU A 481 -19.67 -2.54 0.81
C GLU A 481 -21.15 -2.71 1.19
N HIS A 482 -21.52 -3.82 1.84
CA HIS A 482 -22.94 -4.14 2.12
C HIS A 482 -23.86 -4.07 0.89
N ALA A 483 -23.44 -4.70 -0.22
CA ALA A 483 -24.22 -4.82 -1.45
C ALA A 483 -24.05 -6.23 -2.03
N GLU A 484 -25.15 -6.81 -2.52
CA GLU A 484 -25.16 -8.13 -3.16
C GLU A 484 -25.35 -7.99 -4.67
N VAL A 485 -24.45 -8.60 -5.45
CA VAL A 485 -24.48 -8.61 -6.92
C VAL A 485 -24.06 -9.95 -7.47
N SER A 486 -24.58 -10.31 -8.65
CA SER A 486 -24.15 -11.52 -9.35
C SER A 486 -22.88 -11.24 -10.15
N PHE A 487 -21.79 -11.94 -9.88
CA PHE A 487 -20.54 -11.76 -10.64
C PHE A 487 -20.66 -12.12 -12.14
N LYS A 488 -21.72 -12.84 -12.53
CA LYS A 488 -22.01 -13.16 -13.94
C LYS A 488 -22.31 -11.92 -14.78
N GLU A 489 -22.71 -10.83 -14.13
CA GLU A 489 -23.02 -9.54 -14.77
C GLU A 489 -21.76 -8.75 -15.15
N PHE A 490 -20.58 -9.19 -14.69
CA PHE A 490 -19.29 -8.52 -14.92
C PHE A 490 -18.27 -9.42 -15.65
N PRO A 491 -18.52 -9.79 -16.92
CA PRO A 491 -17.61 -10.65 -17.69
C PRO A 491 -16.21 -10.07 -17.89
N SER A 492 -16.04 -8.75 -17.75
CA SER A 492 -14.77 -8.03 -17.95
C SER A 492 -14.05 -7.70 -16.64
N LEU A 493 -14.52 -8.23 -15.50
CA LEU A 493 -13.98 -7.89 -14.19
C LEU A 493 -12.51 -8.30 -14.08
N ARG A 494 -11.68 -7.40 -13.54
CA ARG A 494 -10.24 -7.62 -13.29
C ARG A 494 -9.87 -7.34 -11.84
N GLN A 495 -10.55 -6.40 -11.20
CA GLN A 495 -10.26 -5.95 -9.85
C GLN A 495 -11.54 -6.01 -9.01
N LEU A 496 -11.46 -6.68 -7.87
CA LEU A 496 -12.55 -6.80 -6.91
C LEU A 496 -12.10 -6.30 -5.54
N TYR A 497 -12.83 -5.35 -4.96
CA TYR A 497 -12.70 -4.93 -3.57
C TYR A 497 -14.03 -5.18 -2.85
N VAL A 498 -14.01 -5.89 -1.73
CA VAL A 498 -15.20 -6.15 -0.89
C VAL A 498 -14.87 -5.77 0.54
N ASN A 499 -15.66 -4.87 1.11
CA ASN A 499 -15.60 -4.49 2.51
C ASN A 499 -16.87 -4.96 3.23
N GLY A 500 -16.72 -5.86 4.20
CA GLY A 500 -17.81 -6.37 5.02
C GLY A 500 -18.27 -5.42 6.13
N GLY A 501 -17.62 -4.27 6.29
CA GLY A 501 -17.94 -3.26 7.30
C GLY A 501 -17.67 -3.70 8.73
N TYR A 502 -16.97 -4.81 8.95
CA TYR A 502 -16.63 -5.30 10.28
C TYR A 502 -15.50 -4.47 10.89
N ASP A 503 -15.83 -3.36 11.54
CA ASP A 503 -14.89 -2.49 12.24
C ASP A 503 -14.52 -2.98 13.66
N GLY A 504 -15.13 -4.10 14.09
CA GLY A 504 -14.93 -4.69 15.41
C GLY A 504 -15.54 -3.86 16.56
N LEU A 505 -16.31 -2.81 16.25
CA LEU A 505 -16.99 -1.95 17.21
C LEU A 505 -18.48 -2.33 17.25
N GLU A 506 -18.79 -3.19 18.20
CA GLU A 506 -20.13 -3.63 18.61
C GLU A 506 -20.87 -4.66 17.72
N PRO A 507 -21.36 -5.77 18.31
CA PRO A 507 -22.14 -6.83 17.63
C PRO A 507 -23.58 -6.42 17.24
N ALA A 508 -23.93 -5.13 17.28
CA ALA A 508 -25.30 -4.69 17.01
C ALA A 508 -25.77 -4.95 15.56
N PHE A 509 -24.83 -5.20 14.64
CA PHE A 509 -25.12 -5.59 13.25
C PHE A 509 -24.68 -7.04 12.91
N GLU A 510 -24.72 -7.96 13.89
CA GLU A 510 -24.52 -9.40 13.65
C GLU A 510 -25.43 -9.99 12.55
N SER A 511 -26.52 -9.31 12.17
CA SER A 511 -27.42 -9.76 11.09
C SER A 511 -26.87 -9.57 9.67
N TRP A 512 -25.77 -8.85 9.47
CA TRP A 512 -25.19 -8.61 8.14
C TRP A 512 -23.84 -9.30 7.96
N ALA A 513 -23.69 -10.50 8.50
CA ALA A 513 -22.65 -11.40 8.04
C ALA A 513 -22.88 -11.65 6.54
N PHE A 514 -22.22 -10.86 5.70
CA PHE A 514 -22.28 -10.97 4.26
C PHE A 514 -21.59 -12.28 3.89
N GLU A 515 -22.38 -13.35 3.76
CA GLU A 515 -21.90 -14.63 3.28
C GLU A 515 -21.65 -14.51 1.78
N LEU A 516 -20.45 -14.05 1.47
CA LEU A 516 -20.00 -13.91 0.11
C LEU A 516 -19.79 -15.32 -0.47
N SER A 517 -20.84 -15.89 -1.05
CA SER A 517 -20.77 -17.13 -1.83
C SER A 517 -20.26 -16.80 -3.23
N VAL A 518 -18.96 -16.45 -3.33
CA VAL A 518 -18.32 -16.24 -4.63
C VAL A 518 -18.16 -17.58 -5.32
N GLY A 519 -19.16 -17.96 -6.11
CA GLY A 519 -18.94 -18.82 -7.26
C GLY A 519 -18.32 -17.97 -8.37
N MET A 520 -17.03 -17.62 -8.27
CA MET A 520 -16.30 -17.14 -9.45
C MET A 520 -16.47 -18.22 -10.51
N GLU A 521 -17.14 -17.93 -11.62
CA GLU A 521 -17.22 -18.90 -12.69
C GLU A 521 -15.79 -19.25 -13.12
N LYS A 522 -15.52 -20.54 -13.34
CA LYS A 522 -14.17 -21.14 -13.52
C LYS A 522 -13.25 -20.47 -14.55
N ASN A 523 -13.72 -19.49 -15.32
CA ASN A 523 -13.05 -18.93 -16.48
C ASN A 523 -12.70 -17.43 -16.39
N GLN A 524 -13.06 -16.72 -15.32
CA GLN A 524 -12.63 -15.33 -15.14
C GLN A 524 -11.30 -15.27 -14.37
N HIS A 525 -10.28 -14.69 -15.00
CA HIS A 525 -8.98 -14.44 -14.37
C HIS A 525 -8.95 -13.01 -13.82
N LEU A 526 -8.89 -12.86 -12.50
CA LEU A 526 -8.77 -11.55 -11.85
C LEU A 526 -7.31 -11.16 -11.66
N GLU A 527 -7.00 -9.88 -11.87
CA GLU A 527 -5.68 -9.32 -11.56
C GLU A 527 -5.53 -9.10 -10.05
N SER A 528 -6.61 -8.67 -9.38
CA SER A 528 -6.59 -8.45 -7.93
C SER A 528 -7.94 -8.68 -7.25
N VAL A 529 -7.89 -9.27 -6.06
CA VAL A 529 -9.02 -9.44 -5.15
C VAL A 529 -8.60 -8.96 -3.77
N THR A 530 -9.35 -8.02 -3.20
CA THR A 530 -9.15 -7.56 -1.82
C THR A 530 -10.44 -7.71 -1.05
N LEU A 531 -10.41 -8.50 0.03
CA LEU A 531 -11.54 -8.71 0.91
C LEU A 531 -11.16 -8.18 2.30
N GLU A 532 -11.99 -7.30 2.86
CA GLU A 532 -11.76 -6.66 4.15
C GLU A 532 -12.95 -6.88 5.08
N GLY A 533 -12.72 -7.48 6.26
CA GLY A 533 -13.75 -7.67 7.28
C GLY A 533 -14.94 -8.54 6.84
N VAL A 534 -14.73 -9.49 5.91
CA VAL A 534 -15.80 -10.35 5.36
C VAL A 534 -15.85 -11.71 6.05
N LEU A 535 -17.05 -12.28 6.23
CA LEU A 535 -17.24 -13.69 6.61
C LEU A 535 -17.33 -14.55 5.34
N LEU A 536 -16.27 -15.30 5.09
CA LEU A 536 -16.11 -16.13 3.90
C LEU A 536 -16.62 -17.55 4.16
N GLY A 537 -17.66 -17.95 3.44
CA GLY A 537 -18.17 -19.33 3.41
C GLY A 537 -17.27 -20.27 2.60
N GLY A 538 -17.87 -21.17 1.83
CA GLY A 538 -17.17 -21.96 0.82
C GLY A 538 -16.83 -21.10 -0.41
N VAL A 539 -15.74 -20.32 -0.34
CA VAL A 539 -15.34 -19.38 -1.40
C VAL A 539 -14.31 -20.02 -2.32
N SER A 540 -14.43 -19.83 -3.63
CA SER A 540 -13.40 -20.19 -4.62
C SER A 540 -12.88 -18.93 -5.31
N ILE A 541 -11.62 -18.54 -5.07
CA ILE A 541 -10.97 -17.35 -5.60
C ILE A 541 -9.85 -17.76 -6.55
N LYS A 542 -9.83 -17.18 -7.75
CA LYS A 542 -8.73 -17.31 -8.70
C LYS A 542 -8.29 -15.92 -9.16
N ALA A 543 -7.08 -15.50 -8.79
CA ALA A 543 -6.57 -14.16 -9.11
C ALA A 543 -5.04 -14.09 -9.09
N ASP A 544 -4.40 -13.11 -9.72
CA ASP A 544 -2.94 -12.93 -9.55
C ASP A 544 -2.59 -12.52 -8.12
N ASN A 545 -3.38 -11.61 -7.54
CA ASN A 545 -3.14 -11.08 -6.20
C ASN A 545 -4.39 -11.18 -5.34
N VAL A 546 -4.28 -11.78 -4.15
CA VAL A 546 -5.37 -11.91 -3.19
C VAL A 546 -4.95 -11.29 -1.85
N SER A 547 -5.66 -10.28 -1.38
CA SER A 547 -5.47 -9.67 -0.06
C SER A 547 -6.70 -9.89 0.81
N LEU A 548 -6.48 -10.45 2.01
CA LEU A 548 -7.49 -10.83 2.98
C LEU A 548 -7.19 -10.12 4.29
N ILE A 549 -7.98 -9.09 4.60
CA ILE A 549 -7.72 -8.16 5.70
C ILE A 549 -8.82 -8.33 6.74
N GLY A 550 -8.50 -8.94 7.89
CA GLY A 550 -9.47 -9.12 8.98
C GLY A 550 -10.66 -10.02 8.63
N CYS A 551 -10.56 -10.86 7.59
CA CYS A 551 -11.62 -11.79 7.21
C CYS A 551 -11.74 -12.99 8.16
N LEU A 552 -12.95 -13.55 8.22
CA LEU A 552 -13.27 -14.78 8.95
C LEU A 552 -13.69 -15.87 7.96
N PHE A 553 -13.43 -17.13 8.28
CA PHE A 553 -13.82 -18.27 7.44
C PHE A 553 -14.83 -19.14 8.18
N ALA A 554 -16.03 -19.28 7.60
CA ALA A 554 -17.04 -20.25 8.03
C ALA A 554 -16.84 -21.62 7.37
N GLY A 555 -16.21 -21.66 6.18
CA GLY A 555 -15.87 -22.87 5.44
C GLY A 555 -14.38 -22.96 5.08
N VAL A 556 -14.03 -23.97 4.28
CA VAL A 556 -12.67 -24.12 3.73
C VAL A 556 -12.61 -23.35 2.39
N PRO A 557 -11.79 -22.30 2.27
CA PRO A 557 -11.69 -21.51 1.05
C PRO A 557 -10.79 -22.18 0.02
N PHE A 558 -11.17 -22.21 -1.25
CA PHE A 558 -10.24 -22.56 -2.33
C PHE A 558 -9.65 -21.26 -2.92
N ILE A 559 -8.35 -21.04 -2.79
CA ILE A 559 -7.66 -19.85 -3.30
C ILE A 559 -6.53 -20.28 -4.22
N GLU A 560 -6.59 -19.89 -5.49
CA GLU A 560 -5.51 -20.08 -6.45
C GLU A 560 -4.99 -18.69 -6.86
N ALA A 561 -3.78 -18.34 -6.44
CA ALA A 561 -3.22 -17.03 -6.75
C ALA A 561 -1.71 -17.03 -6.86
N ARG A 562 -1.12 -16.05 -7.55
CA ARG A 562 0.34 -15.88 -7.55
C ARG A 562 0.81 -15.40 -6.18
N SER A 563 0.17 -14.35 -5.66
CA SER A 563 0.48 -13.75 -4.37
C SER A 563 -0.76 -13.71 -3.47
N VAL A 564 -0.61 -14.18 -2.23
CA VAL A 564 -1.64 -14.14 -1.21
C VAL A 564 -1.15 -13.38 0.02
N GLN A 565 -1.95 -12.44 0.49
CA GLN A 565 -1.69 -11.63 1.68
C GLN A 565 -2.80 -11.82 2.72
N PHE A 566 -2.44 -12.29 3.91
CA PHE A 566 -3.32 -12.39 5.08
C PHE A 566 -2.90 -11.36 6.13
N ILE A 567 -3.74 -10.35 6.36
CA ILE A 567 -3.50 -9.32 7.36
C ILE A 567 -4.56 -9.43 8.45
N THR A 568 -4.19 -9.87 9.64
CA THR A 568 -5.08 -9.75 10.81
C THR A 568 -4.97 -8.37 11.45
N THR A 569 -6.11 -7.75 11.75
CA THR A 569 -6.16 -6.45 12.42
C THR A 569 -6.10 -6.61 13.94
N LYS A 570 -5.17 -5.93 14.60
CA LYS A 570 -4.93 -6.00 16.08
C LYS A 570 -6.16 -5.72 16.95
N LYS A 571 -7.20 -5.06 16.43
CA LYS A 571 -8.39 -4.66 17.18
C LYS A 571 -9.36 -5.81 17.44
N GLY A 572 -9.32 -6.89 16.65
CA GLY A 572 -10.17 -8.05 16.87
C GLY A 572 -9.53 -9.07 17.82
N LYS A 573 -9.82 -9.00 19.13
CA LYS A 573 -9.45 -10.04 20.11
C LYS A 573 -10.02 -11.45 19.80
N GLY A 574 -10.78 -11.62 18.72
CA GLY A 574 -11.50 -12.85 18.38
C GLY A 574 -11.25 -13.43 16.98
N ALA A 575 -10.58 -12.72 16.07
CA ALA A 575 -10.36 -13.21 14.70
C ALA A 575 -9.17 -14.19 14.66
N LYS A 576 -9.32 -15.34 15.31
CA LYS A 576 -8.50 -16.51 14.98
C LYS A 576 -9.06 -17.07 13.68
N LEU A 577 -8.22 -17.27 12.67
CA LEU A 577 -8.53 -18.20 11.59
C LEU A 577 -8.86 -19.54 12.27
N ARG A 578 -10.15 -19.86 12.42
CA ARG A 578 -10.68 -21.10 13.01
C ARG A 578 -11.05 -22.07 11.91
N VAL A 579 -10.35 -22.04 10.78
CA VAL A 579 -10.43 -23.17 9.86
C VAL A 579 -9.78 -24.33 10.58
N ARG A 580 -10.44 -25.49 10.64
CA ARG A 580 -9.83 -26.69 11.22
C ARG A 580 -8.51 -26.93 10.47
N ASP A 581 -7.40 -26.82 11.23
CA ASP A 581 -6.08 -26.39 10.75
C ASP A 581 -5.51 -27.22 9.58
N ASP A 582 -5.90 -28.48 9.44
CA ASP A 582 -5.33 -29.36 8.41
C ASP A 582 -5.88 -29.08 6.99
N SER A 583 -7.06 -28.48 6.90
CA SER A 583 -7.76 -28.30 5.61
C SER A 583 -7.33 -27.08 4.80
N ILE A 584 -6.61 -26.13 5.40
CA ILE A 584 -6.17 -24.92 4.68
C ILE A 584 -5.10 -25.25 3.64
N ASN A 585 -4.19 -26.18 3.95
CA ASN A 585 -2.99 -26.41 3.15
C ASN A 585 -3.28 -26.87 1.72
N ASP A 586 -4.32 -27.68 1.55
CA ASP A 586 -4.74 -28.17 0.24
C ASP A 586 -5.66 -27.18 -0.48
N SER A 587 -6.09 -26.15 0.23
CA SER A 587 -7.11 -25.21 -0.23
C SER A 587 -6.51 -23.90 -0.76
N ILE A 588 -5.28 -23.55 -0.37
CA ILE A 588 -4.56 -22.38 -0.85
C ILE A 588 -3.39 -22.82 -1.73
N ASN A 589 -3.42 -22.43 -2.99
CA ASN A 589 -2.33 -22.61 -3.93
C ASN A 589 -1.74 -21.25 -4.31
N CYS A 590 -0.52 -20.96 -3.86
CA CYS A 590 0.18 -19.73 -4.24
C CYS A 590 1.70 -19.83 -4.27
N GLU A 591 2.35 -18.92 -4.99
CA GLU A 591 3.83 -18.82 -5.07
C GLU A 591 4.38 -17.94 -3.94
N GLU A 592 3.70 -16.84 -3.62
CA GLU A 592 4.12 -15.87 -2.61
C GLU A 592 3.06 -15.73 -1.53
N LEU A 593 3.44 -15.90 -0.26
CA LEU A 593 2.56 -15.82 0.89
C LEU A 593 3.06 -14.78 1.89
N THR A 594 2.28 -13.72 2.09
CA THR A 594 2.47 -12.78 3.20
C THR A 594 1.42 -13.02 4.26
N CYS A 595 1.80 -13.34 5.49
CA CYS A 595 0.80 -13.62 6.53
C CYS A 595 1.27 -13.26 7.93
N ASN A 596 0.38 -13.21 8.92
CA ASN A 596 0.78 -13.04 10.32
C ASN A 596 0.20 -14.09 11.29
N VAL A 597 -0.62 -15.03 10.81
CA VAL A 597 -1.42 -15.94 11.67
C VAL A 597 -1.52 -17.39 11.16
N ILE A 598 -0.87 -17.78 10.05
CA ILE A 598 -1.00 -19.17 9.56
C ILE A 598 -0.29 -20.16 10.49
N ARG A 599 -0.81 -21.37 10.64
CA ARG A 599 -0.13 -22.44 11.40
C ARG A 599 0.80 -23.29 10.56
N GLN A 600 0.51 -23.39 9.26
CA GLN A 600 1.27 -24.16 8.29
C GLN A 600 1.26 -23.41 6.96
N VAL A 601 2.42 -23.34 6.30
CA VAL A 601 2.61 -22.80 4.96
C VAL A 601 2.12 -23.84 3.94
N PRO A 602 1.29 -23.46 2.95
CA PRO A 602 0.89 -24.36 1.88
C PRO A 602 2.09 -24.88 1.08
N ARG A 603 1.99 -26.13 0.61
CA ARG A 603 3.10 -26.84 -0.05
C ARG A 603 3.57 -26.20 -1.36
N THR A 604 2.76 -25.35 -1.97
CA THR A 604 3.06 -24.71 -3.26
C THR A 604 3.83 -23.39 -3.12
N VAL A 605 3.94 -22.84 -1.90
CA VAL A 605 4.59 -21.56 -1.63
C VAL A 605 6.09 -21.65 -1.86
N GLU A 606 6.61 -20.69 -2.63
CA GLU A 606 8.04 -20.51 -2.91
C GLU A 606 8.66 -19.40 -2.05
N LYS A 607 7.87 -18.37 -1.70
CA LYS A 607 8.31 -17.27 -0.84
C LYS A 607 7.31 -16.99 0.27
N VAL A 608 7.80 -16.92 1.50
CA VAL A 608 6.97 -16.56 2.66
C VAL A 608 7.52 -15.32 3.35
N SER A 609 6.66 -14.34 3.63
CA SER A 609 6.95 -13.19 4.47
C SER A 609 5.96 -13.12 5.62
N SER A 610 6.46 -13.03 6.85
CA SER A 610 5.59 -13.17 7.99
C SER A 610 5.99 -12.39 9.23
N HIS A 611 4.99 -11.80 9.89
CA HIS A 611 5.16 -10.95 11.07
C HIS A 611 4.46 -11.60 12.27
N TRP A 612 5.22 -12.30 13.11
CA TRP A 612 4.68 -13.10 14.21
C TRP A 612 4.84 -12.38 15.54
N HIS A 613 3.79 -12.38 16.35
CA HIS A 613 3.89 -11.96 17.75
C HIS A 613 4.40 -13.10 18.65
N LYS A 614 4.17 -14.37 18.26
CA LYS A 614 4.67 -15.57 18.95
C LYS A 614 4.61 -16.77 18.01
N LEU A 615 5.74 -17.44 17.78
CA LEU A 615 5.83 -18.70 17.04
C LEU A 615 5.56 -19.86 18.01
N ASP A 616 4.31 -20.32 18.08
CA ASP A 616 3.88 -21.47 18.89
C ASP A 616 3.65 -22.74 18.04
N HIS A 617 4.04 -22.73 16.76
CA HIS A 617 3.68 -23.78 15.79
C HIS A 617 4.92 -24.42 15.16
N CYS A 618 5.21 -25.64 15.58
CA CYS A 618 6.41 -26.38 15.18
C CYS A 618 6.30 -27.06 13.81
N TYR A 619 5.11 -27.03 13.20
CA TYR A 619 4.82 -27.63 11.90
C TYR A 619 4.68 -26.58 10.78
N LEU A 620 5.17 -25.35 11.00
CA LEU A 620 4.94 -24.24 10.08
C LEU A 620 5.36 -24.55 8.64
N PHE A 621 6.50 -25.22 8.45
CA PHE A 621 7.01 -25.57 7.12
C PHE A 621 6.93 -27.06 6.81
N TYR A 622 6.10 -27.79 7.56
CA TYR A 622 5.91 -29.20 7.34
C TYR A 622 5.36 -29.41 5.90
N ASP A 623 6.06 -30.21 5.11
CA ASP A 623 5.83 -30.49 3.68
C ASP A 623 6.11 -29.35 2.66
N CYS A 624 6.81 -28.29 3.04
CA CYS A 624 7.14 -27.17 2.14
C CYS A 624 8.36 -27.45 1.25
N ASN A 625 8.23 -28.35 0.28
CA ASN A 625 9.34 -28.74 -0.60
C ASN A 625 9.74 -27.70 -1.66
N LYS A 626 8.90 -26.69 -1.90
CA LYS A 626 9.15 -25.61 -2.88
C LYS A 626 9.62 -24.31 -2.27
N LEU A 627 9.62 -24.18 -0.94
CA LEU A 627 9.94 -22.94 -0.26
C LEU A 627 11.42 -22.60 -0.48
N THR A 628 11.71 -21.49 -1.16
CA THR A 628 13.08 -21.01 -1.47
C THR A 628 13.46 -19.78 -0.65
N SER A 629 12.51 -18.92 -0.32
CA SER A 629 12.77 -17.69 0.47
C SER A 629 11.82 -17.57 1.66
N CYS A 630 12.37 -17.25 2.83
CA CYS A 630 11.62 -17.14 4.08
C CYS A 630 12.06 -15.91 4.87
N PHE A 631 11.12 -14.98 5.09
CA PHE A 631 11.30 -13.79 5.91
C PHE A 631 10.36 -13.88 7.12
N ILE A 632 10.93 -13.91 8.33
CA ILE A 632 10.16 -14.03 9.57
C ILE A 632 10.57 -12.88 10.49
N GLU A 633 9.72 -11.85 10.56
CA GLU A 633 9.80 -10.82 11.58
C GLU A 633 9.07 -11.30 12.83
N CYS A 634 9.80 -11.56 13.91
CA CYS A 634 9.21 -12.07 15.15
C CYS A 634 9.45 -11.06 16.28
N ALA A 635 8.37 -10.47 16.79
CA ALA A 635 8.44 -9.42 17.80
C ALA A 635 8.85 -9.93 19.20
N ASN A 636 8.63 -11.22 19.47
CA ASN A 636 8.98 -11.88 20.73
C ASN A 636 9.71 -13.20 20.46
N SER A 637 10.47 -13.74 21.42
CA SER A 637 11.25 -14.98 21.26
C SER A 637 10.47 -16.14 20.62
N VAL A 638 11.12 -16.90 19.74
CA VAL A 638 10.63 -18.22 19.29
C VAL A 638 10.73 -19.19 20.47
N SER A 639 9.60 -19.71 20.95
CA SER A 639 9.58 -20.74 21.99
C SER A 639 9.05 -22.05 21.41
N CYS A 640 9.95 -22.94 20.98
CA CYS A 640 9.58 -24.29 20.60
C CYS A 640 9.41 -25.13 21.87
N GLN A 641 8.38 -25.97 21.94
CA GLN A 641 8.34 -26.97 23.01
C GLN A 641 9.44 -28.02 22.75
N PRO A 642 10.06 -28.59 23.81
CA PRO A 642 11.13 -29.58 23.65
C PRO A 642 10.75 -30.77 22.77
N GLU A 643 9.46 -31.11 22.74
CA GLU A 643 8.89 -32.26 22.03
C GLU A 643 8.60 -31.98 20.55
N THR A 644 8.68 -30.73 20.11
CA THR A 644 8.29 -30.33 18.75
C THR A 644 9.31 -29.33 18.17
N PRO A 645 10.37 -29.81 17.49
CA PRO A 645 11.39 -28.94 16.94
C PRO A 645 10.85 -28.08 15.79
N PHE A 646 11.38 -26.87 15.66
CA PHE A 646 11.13 -26.02 14.49
C PHE A 646 12.00 -26.48 13.33
N VAL A 647 11.38 -27.00 12.27
CA VAL A 647 12.07 -27.58 11.12
C VAL A 647 12.01 -26.62 9.93
N ILE A 648 13.16 -26.28 9.37
CA ILE A 648 13.28 -25.50 8.13
C ILE A 648 13.53 -26.47 6.97
N PRO A 649 12.76 -26.40 5.86
CA PRO A 649 12.96 -27.26 4.70
C PRO A 649 14.33 -27.03 4.06
N THR A 650 14.92 -28.09 3.52
CA THR A 650 16.22 -28.02 2.81
C THR A 650 16.17 -27.23 1.50
N SER A 651 14.96 -26.96 0.97
CA SER A 651 14.76 -26.14 -0.22
C SER A 651 14.98 -24.65 0.02
N VAL A 652 14.94 -24.18 1.28
CA VAL A 652 15.10 -22.77 1.62
C VAL A 652 16.54 -22.34 1.35
N VAL A 653 16.74 -21.39 0.45
CA VAL A 653 18.06 -20.82 0.14
C VAL A 653 18.29 -19.48 0.82
N GLN A 654 17.22 -18.77 1.15
CA GLN A 654 17.27 -17.46 1.82
C GLN A 654 16.39 -17.48 3.07
N LEU A 655 17.00 -17.20 4.22
CA LEU A 655 16.31 -17.13 5.51
C LEU A 655 16.68 -15.85 6.25
N VAL A 656 15.68 -15.04 6.60
CA VAL A 656 15.87 -13.74 7.24
C VAL A 656 15.10 -13.67 8.56
N PHE A 657 15.83 -13.38 9.63
CA PHE A 657 15.30 -13.12 10.98
C PHE A 657 15.85 -11.78 11.52
N PRO A 658 15.11 -10.66 11.39
CA PRO A 658 15.63 -9.35 11.74
C PRO A 658 15.79 -9.11 13.26
N ASP A 659 15.07 -9.84 14.11
CA ASP A 659 14.98 -9.54 15.56
C ASP A 659 15.22 -10.73 16.52
N LEU A 660 15.55 -11.93 16.02
CA LEU A 660 15.75 -13.10 16.88
C LEU A 660 17.19 -13.21 17.41
N LYS A 661 17.33 -13.31 18.73
CA LYS A 661 18.52 -13.85 19.39
C LYS A 661 18.39 -15.37 19.41
N PHE A 662 19.02 -16.08 18.48
CA PHE A 662 19.16 -17.52 18.63
C PHE A 662 20.14 -17.83 19.77
N ARG A 663 19.75 -18.71 20.69
CA ARG A 663 20.69 -19.38 21.60
C ARG A 663 20.86 -20.81 21.08
N PHE A 664 21.86 -21.00 20.21
CA PHE A 664 22.26 -22.34 19.78
C PHE A 664 23.09 -22.97 20.91
N GLU A 665 22.48 -23.81 21.73
CA GLU A 665 23.23 -24.69 22.61
C GLU A 665 23.54 -25.98 21.84
N GLY A 666 24.71 -26.00 21.19
CA GLY A 666 25.33 -27.20 20.61
C GLY A 666 24.87 -27.61 19.21
N SER A 667 25.51 -27.09 18.16
CA SER A 667 25.71 -27.81 16.87
C SER A 667 26.74 -27.09 16.01
N ASP A 668 27.49 -27.88 15.23
CA ASP A 668 28.48 -27.45 14.25
C ASP A 668 27.77 -26.96 12.96
N ILE A 669 27.99 -25.69 12.60
CA ILE A 669 27.40 -25.02 11.41
C ILE A 669 27.97 -25.57 10.09
N SER A 670 29.03 -26.39 10.15
CA SER A 670 29.76 -26.93 9.00
C SER A 670 28.96 -27.84 8.05
N GLN A 671 27.72 -28.22 8.38
CA GLN A 671 26.87 -29.06 7.53
C GLN A 671 25.57 -28.38 7.05
N ALA A 672 25.47 -27.05 7.15
CA ALA A 672 24.46 -26.32 6.38
C ALA A 672 24.67 -26.55 4.87
N PRO A 673 23.61 -26.59 4.03
CA PRO A 673 23.76 -26.72 2.58
C PRO A 673 24.69 -25.62 2.05
N ALA A 674 25.57 -25.95 1.11
CA ALA A 674 26.54 -25.00 0.52
C ALA A 674 25.92 -23.77 -0.19
N LYS A 675 24.59 -23.63 -0.20
CA LYS A 675 23.82 -22.56 -0.85
C LYS A 675 22.90 -21.78 0.12
N LEU A 676 22.94 -22.06 1.42
CA LEU A 676 22.04 -21.42 2.38
C LEU A 676 22.68 -20.12 2.88
N GLU A 677 22.17 -18.97 2.42
CA GLU A 677 22.64 -17.66 2.90
C GLU A 677 21.87 -17.28 4.17
N PHE A 678 22.56 -17.34 5.31
CA PHE A 678 22.04 -16.84 6.58
C PHE A 678 22.34 -15.34 6.72
N TYR A 679 21.29 -14.54 6.85
CA TYR A 679 21.41 -13.14 7.26
C TYR A 679 21.03 -13.01 8.73
N HIS A 680 22.03 -13.09 9.62
CA HIS A 680 21.84 -12.92 11.06
C HIS A 680 22.23 -11.51 11.51
N ARG A 681 21.32 -10.81 12.21
CA ARG A 681 21.63 -9.55 12.89
C ARG A 681 22.43 -9.86 14.16
N VAL A 682 23.75 -9.70 14.15
CA VAL A 682 24.52 -9.68 15.40
C VAL A 682 24.29 -8.32 16.05
N ILE A 683 23.40 -8.27 17.05
CA ILE A 683 23.38 -7.16 18.00
C ILE A 683 24.63 -7.30 18.86
N LYS A 684 25.74 -6.69 18.43
CA LYS A 684 26.86 -6.40 19.33
C LYS A 684 26.34 -5.40 20.35
N ASP A 685 26.00 -5.87 21.54
CA ASP A 685 26.20 -5.19 22.83
C ASP A 685 25.40 -5.89 23.95
N ALA A 686 26.01 -6.92 24.52
CA ALA A 686 25.89 -7.32 25.92
C ALA A 686 27.06 -8.25 26.27
N PRO A 687 27.79 -8.05 27.38
CA PRO A 687 28.87 -8.95 27.78
C PRO A 687 28.27 -10.30 28.17
N ILE A 688 28.58 -11.34 27.39
CA ILE A 688 28.27 -12.73 27.72
C ILE A 688 29.29 -13.16 28.78
N ASN A 689 28.83 -13.33 30.03
CA ASN A 689 29.56 -14.11 31.02
C ASN A 689 29.72 -15.55 30.49
N PRO A 690 30.92 -16.17 30.62
CA PRO A 690 31.14 -17.49 30.05
C PRO A 690 30.30 -18.56 30.77
N PRO A 691 29.75 -19.55 30.05
CA PRO A 691 29.14 -20.70 30.70
C PRO A 691 30.23 -21.63 31.27
N PRO A 692 29.93 -22.43 32.31
CA PRO A 692 30.83 -23.45 32.82
C PRO A 692 31.05 -24.53 31.76
N ASN A 693 32.27 -25.06 31.70
CA ASN A 693 32.59 -26.26 30.93
C ASN A 693 31.75 -27.45 31.42
N GLU A 694 31.40 -28.34 30.48
CA GLU A 694 30.67 -29.62 30.62
C GLU A 694 29.17 -29.60 30.26
N ILE A 695 28.83 -29.69 28.96
CA ILE A 695 27.64 -30.44 28.47
C ILE A 695 27.98 -31.06 27.10
N VAL A 696 27.67 -32.36 26.95
CA VAL A 696 27.94 -33.24 25.81
C VAL A 696 26.70 -33.34 24.89
N ASN A 697 26.93 -33.56 23.59
CA ASN A 697 26.00 -33.65 22.45
C ASN A 697 24.69 -34.45 22.68
N GLU A 698 23.53 -33.90 22.27
CA GLU A 698 22.19 -34.54 22.41
C GLU A 698 21.30 -34.50 21.14
N PHE A 699 21.84 -34.70 19.94
CA PHE A 699 21.00 -34.94 18.74
C PHE A 699 21.55 -36.09 17.88
N VAL A 700 20.65 -36.94 17.36
CA VAL A 700 20.97 -38.04 16.45
C VAL A 700 20.24 -37.84 15.11
N GLN A 701 20.98 -38.01 14.01
CA GLN A 701 20.45 -38.00 12.66
C GLN A 701 19.69 -39.30 12.39
N ILE A 702 18.42 -39.20 12.03
CA ILE A 702 17.54 -40.38 11.80
C ILE A 702 17.13 -40.52 10.32
N GLY A 703 17.56 -39.59 9.47
CA GLY A 703 17.42 -39.68 8.01
C GLY A 703 18.32 -38.68 7.29
N PRO A 704 18.44 -38.76 5.95
CA PRO A 704 19.34 -37.90 5.18
C PRO A 704 19.13 -36.41 5.46
N ASN A 705 17.92 -36.03 5.86
CA ASN A 705 17.52 -34.64 6.12
C ASN A 705 16.68 -34.49 7.42
N THR A 706 16.91 -35.30 8.48
CA THR A 706 16.07 -35.23 9.71
C THR A 706 16.85 -35.57 10.98
N TRP A 707 16.69 -34.74 12.02
CA TRP A 707 17.42 -34.82 13.30
C TRP A 707 16.44 -34.80 14.48
N CYS A 708 16.72 -35.59 15.53
CA CYS A 708 15.83 -35.76 16.69
C CYS A 708 16.62 -35.89 18.01
N ARG A 709 15.99 -35.55 19.14
CA ARG A 709 16.51 -35.75 20.51
C ARG A 709 16.09 -37.15 21.02
N PRO A 710 16.99 -37.99 21.56
CA PRO A 710 16.73 -39.41 21.80
C PRO A 710 15.52 -39.71 22.72
N ASP A 711 15.22 -38.81 23.65
CA ASP A 711 14.37 -39.07 24.82
C ASP A 711 12.86 -39.01 24.50
N THR A 712 12.49 -38.64 23.27
CA THR A 712 11.10 -38.42 22.84
C THR A 712 10.60 -39.46 21.84
N LEU A 713 11.33 -40.57 21.65
CA LEU A 713 10.98 -41.59 20.66
C LEU A 713 10.02 -42.67 21.23
N GLN A 714 8.73 -42.61 20.86
CA GLN A 714 7.93 -43.82 20.61
C GLN A 714 7.64 -43.93 19.11
N LEU A 715 8.29 -44.89 18.46
CA LEU A 715 8.08 -45.19 17.04
C LEU A 715 6.73 -45.89 16.84
N ARG A 716 5.81 -45.27 16.11
CA ARG A 716 4.77 -46.01 15.37
C ARG A 716 5.41 -46.51 14.07
N GLY A 717 5.49 -47.83 13.92
CA GLY A 717 5.93 -48.46 12.68
C GLY A 717 4.94 -48.20 11.52
N PRO A 718 5.40 -48.37 10.27
CA PRO A 718 4.58 -48.13 9.09
C PRO A 718 3.41 -49.12 9.00
N PHE A 719 2.22 -48.62 8.64
CA PHE A 719 1.15 -49.46 8.13
C PHE A 719 1.62 -50.10 6.82
N SER A 720 1.64 -51.43 6.78
CA SER A 720 1.60 -52.18 5.52
C SER A 720 0.23 -51.98 4.86
N VAL A 721 0.23 -51.93 3.52
CA VAL A 721 -0.95 -51.91 2.64
C VAL A 721 -2.03 -52.90 3.08
#